data_AF-A0A1V6KJB5-F1
#
_entry.id   AF-A0A1V6KJB5-F1
#
_cell.length_a   1.000
_cell.length_b   1.000
_cell.length_c   1.000
_cell.angle_alpha   90.00
_cell.angle_beta   90.00
_cell.angle_gamma   90.00
#
_symmetry.space_group_name_H-M   'P 1'
#
loop_
_entity.id
_entity.type
_entity.pdbx_description
1 polymer ?
#
loop_
_entity_poly.entity_id
_entity_poly.type
_entity_poly.pdbx_seq_one_letter_code
_entity_poly.pdbx_strand_id
1 'polypeptide(L)'
;MINKLECKIGNENLVFETGRMAKQANGAVFATYGGSAVIATVCCSPTPIEGLDFVPLTVEYSEKYYAAGKIPGGFIKRETKPKDREILVSRIIDRPMRPLFHKEFGREIQIVPTCISADQINPPDVIAANAASAAIHISDIPFDGPVGCVRVALVEGSYILNPTYEQIDHAKLEIVVAGTAQGITMVEGGSHEASEEEMIQAIEMAREPISQICSTIEELRRIAGKEKLAPAPFSIELNNKDEIRKCAYELLSRALFTKIKQERAKAVSEAISAVKEKFADDLDEEIQMKLFSKLMDDLQYEILRSSILDKGLRVDGRGLEEIRPITCEIGVLPRTHGSALFTRGETQVLAVTTLGTVFDEQIFDDIEGDRRERFMLHYNFPPFAVGEVGRLGTGRREIGHGDLARRSIEPMLPPKERFPYTIRVVAEVLESNGSSSMATVCSSSMSLMHAGVPFTKPVAGIAMGLVTDDTRYAVLSDILGDEDHLGDMDFKVAGTKDGITGFQMDIKISSVSTEILRKALDQAKRGRLHILSIMEKTIAEPQSEISPYAPQVINARIDPEKIGLVIGPAGKNIKALSEKYDVQINIDEDGYLTVYGKDQKSTYSARDAILGMVEEPEVGKIYNGTVKRIMDFGAFIEILPGREGLCHISKLSKEHVDKVSDLLKEGDIIKVKLMEIDHLGRLNLAAVDALDDKGQIAQRDARRNDRPSDRQRDMRSSRRDSHWDR
;
A
#
# COMPACT_ATOMS: atom_id res chain seq x y z
N MET A 1 -27.07 -10.05 35.47
CA MET A 1 -26.67 -8.68 35.84
C MET A 1 -26.06 -8.02 34.60
N ILE A 2 -26.09 -6.70 34.47
CA ILE A 2 -25.32 -5.99 33.44
C ILE A 2 -24.15 -5.34 34.17
N ASN A 3 -22.93 -5.62 33.74
CA ASN A 3 -21.70 -5.09 34.33
C ASN A 3 -21.01 -4.21 33.29
N LYS A 4 -20.60 -3.00 33.70
CA LYS A 4 -19.91 -2.02 32.86
C LYS A 4 -18.69 -1.49 33.61
N LEU A 5 -17.53 -1.48 32.97
CA LEU A 5 -16.31 -0.81 33.44
C LEU A 5 -15.76 0.07 32.31
N GLU A 6 -14.93 1.04 32.66
CA GLU A 6 -14.29 1.93 31.68
C GLU A 6 -12.90 2.38 32.15
N CYS A 7 -12.03 2.65 31.19
CA CYS A 7 -10.71 3.23 31.41
C CYS A 7 -10.46 4.35 30.40
N LYS A 8 -9.82 5.44 30.82
CA LYS A 8 -9.48 6.53 29.92
C LYS A 8 -8.18 6.21 29.19
N ILE A 9 -8.21 6.20 27.86
CA ILE A 9 -7.05 5.94 26.99
C ILE A 9 -6.99 7.08 25.98
N GLY A 10 -5.88 7.81 25.93
CA GLY A 10 -5.80 9.05 25.15
C GLY A 10 -6.85 10.07 25.62
N ASN A 11 -7.69 10.53 24.69
CA ASN A 11 -8.73 11.53 24.97
C ASN A 11 -10.08 10.94 25.41
N GLU A 12 -10.36 9.67 25.07
CA GLU A 12 -11.68 9.04 25.21
C GLU A 12 -11.70 7.92 26.26
N ASN A 13 -12.91 7.50 26.66
CA ASN A 13 -13.10 6.35 27.54
C ASN A 13 -13.29 5.07 26.71
N LEU A 14 -12.39 4.10 26.88
CA LEU A 14 -12.60 2.72 26.44
C LEU A 14 -13.48 2.00 27.47
N VAL A 15 -14.68 1.65 27.03
CA VAL A 15 -15.74 1.04 27.84
C VAL A 15 -15.84 -0.45 27.52
N PHE A 16 -16.09 -1.28 28.54
CA PHE A 16 -16.45 -2.69 28.41
C PHE A 16 -17.77 -2.98 29.12
N GLU A 17 -18.74 -3.56 28.42
CA GLU A 17 -20.03 -3.98 28.96
C GLU A 17 -20.28 -5.48 28.71
N THR A 18 -20.81 -6.19 29.70
CA THR A 18 -21.25 -7.60 29.55
C THR A 18 -22.57 -7.90 30.26
N GLY A 19 -23.17 -9.05 29.95
CA GLY A 19 -24.43 -9.54 30.54
C GLY A 19 -25.72 -9.04 29.86
N ARG A 20 -25.63 -8.09 28.92
CA ARG A 20 -26.76 -7.59 28.11
C ARG A 20 -26.97 -8.38 26.80
N MET A 21 -25.91 -8.56 26.00
CA MET A 21 -25.98 -9.15 24.65
C MET A 21 -25.31 -10.54 24.58
N ALA A 22 -25.58 -11.31 23.51
CA ALA A 22 -24.92 -12.57 23.13
C ALA A 22 -24.74 -13.62 24.27
N LYS A 23 -25.71 -13.72 25.19
CA LYS A 23 -25.59 -14.48 26.46
C LYS A 23 -25.40 -15.99 26.34
N GLN A 24 -25.53 -16.57 25.15
CA GLN A 24 -25.30 -17.99 24.90
C GLN A 24 -23.81 -18.33 24.67
N ALA A 25 -22.97 -17.32 24.38
CA ALA A 25 -21.54 -17.52 24.16
C ALA A 25 -20.79 -17.91 25.46
N ASN A 26 -19.62 -18.53 25.31
CA ASN A 26 -18.69 -18.79 26.41
C ASN A 26 -18.26 -17.46 27.05
N GLY A 27 -17.99 -16.42 26.25
CA GLY A 27 -17.86 -15.05 26.71
C GLY A 27 -18.39 -14.03 25.70
N ALA A 28 -18.86 -12.88 26.17
CA ALA A 28 -19.33 -11.80 25.29
C ALA A 28 -19.14 -10.42 25.93
N VAL A 29 -18.52 -9.49 25.18
CA VAL A 29 -18.31 -8.10 25.61
C VAL A 29 -18.69 -7.14 24.49
N PHE A 30 -19.48 -6.13 24.83
CA PHE A 30 -19.75 -4.96 23.99
C PHE A 30 -18.82 -3.83 24.46
N ALA A 31 -17.93 -3.37 23.57
CA ALA A 31 -16.97 -2.32 23.87
C ALA A 31 -17.24 -1.07 23.02
N THR A 32 -16.99 0.10 23.59
CA THR A 32 -17.13 1.40 22.89
C THR A 32 -15.95 2.32 23.18
N TYR A 33 -15.60 3.16 22.22
CA TYR A 33 -14.60 4.23 22.33
C TYR A 33 -15.01 5.35 21.36
N GLY A 34 -15.22 6.57 21.87
CA GLY A 34 -15.94 7.59 21.12
C GLY A 34 -17.36 7.13 20.74
N GLY A 35 -17.74 7.25 19.48
CA GLY A 35 -18.98 6.69 18.93
C GLY A 35 -18.81 5.31 18.29
N SER A 36 -17.58 4.82 18.11
CA SER A 36 -17.30 3.48 17.56
C SER A 36 -17.57 2.37 18.59
N ALA A 37 -18.14 1.25 18.12
CA ALA A 37 -18.58 0.13 18.95
C ALA A 37 -18.38 -1.25 18.31
N VAL A 38 -17.82 -2.18 19.10
CA VAL A 38 -17.56 -3.57 18.69
C VAL A 38 -18.20 -4.52 19.71
N ILE A 39 -18.92 -5.54 19.22
CA ILE A 39 -19.32 -6.69 20.05
C ILE A 39 -18.40 -7.88 19.76
N ALA A 40 -17.68 -8.35 20.78
CA ALA A 40 -16.87 -9.56 20.70
C ALA A 40 -17.56 -10.71 21.41
N THR A 41 -17.65 -11.85 20.72
CA THR A 41 -18.14 -13.12 21.29
C THR A 41 -17.08 -14.20 21.16
N VAL A 42 -16.99 -15.06 22.15
CA VAL A 42 -16.10 -16.21 22.19
C VAL A 42 -16.91 -17.48 22.47
N CYS A 43 -16.65 -18.53 21.70
CA CYS A 43 -17.22 -19.87 21.87
C CYS A 43 -16.12 -20.93 21.81
N CYS A 44 -16.32 -22.07 22.49
CA CYS A 44 -15.52 -23.28 22.28
C CYS A 44 -16.37 -24.52 21.98
N SER A 45 -15.75 -25.55 21.39
CA SER A 45 -16.41 -26.86 21.22
C SER A 45 -16.77 -27.50 22.59
N PRO A 46 -17.86 -28.30 22.66
CA PRO A 46 -18.25 -28.96 23.91
C PRO A 46 -17.29 -30.08 24.32
N THR A 47 -16.63 -30.70 23.34
CA THR A 47 -15.70 -31.83 23.51
C THR A 47 -14.30 -31.43 23.01
N PRO A 48 -13.21 -31.83 23.72
CA PRO A 48 -11.87 -31.79 23.17
C PRO A 48 -11.73 -32.66 21.91
N ILE A 49 -10.78 -32.31 21.06
CA ILE A 49 -10.30 -33.09 19.92
C ILE A 49 -8.99 -33.77 20.36
N GLU A 50 -8.93 -35.09 20.24
CA GLU A 50 -7.75 -35.85 20.60
C GLU A 50 -6.64 -35.70 19.54
N GLY A 51 -5.39 -35.62 19.99
CA GLY A 51 -4.22 -35.65 19.11
C GLY A 51 -3.85 -34.35 18.41
N LEU A 52 -4.40 -33.19 18.81
CA LEU A 52 -3.93 -31.90 18.33
C LEU A 52 -2.59 -31.48 18.97
N ASP A 53 -1.65 -31.06 18.13
CA ASP A 53 -0.33 -30.49 18.48
C ASP A 53 -0.33 -28.93 18.49
N PHE A 54 -1.41 -28.33 17.97
CA PHE A 54 -1.65 -26.88 17.91
C PHE A 54 -2.92 -26.47 18.65
N VAL A 55 -3.05 -25.16 18.95
CA VAL A 55 -4.31 -24.58 19.46
C VAL A 55 -5.25 -24.30 18.27
N PRO A 56 -6.43 -24.94 18.17
CA PRO A 56 -7.41 -24.73 17.11
C PRO A 56 -8.22 -23.43 17.33
N LEU A 57 -7.50 -22.31 17.39
CA LEU A 57 -8.02 -20.96 17.51
C LEU A 57 -8.31 -20.36 16.12
N THR A 58 -9.56 -19.93 15.92
CA THR A 58 -10.01 -19.12 14.78
C THR A 58 -10.47 -17.75 15.27
N VAL A 59 -9.85 -16.68 14.76
CA VAL A 59 -10.30 -15.30 14.98
C VAL A 59 -10.88 -14.73 13.69
N GLU A 60 -12.08 -14.20 13.75
CA GLU A 60 -12.81 -13.61 12.62
C GLU A 60 -13.41 -12.26 13.02
N TYR A 61 -12.65 -11.19 12.79
CA TYR A 61 -13.18 -9.84 12.85
C TYR A 61 -14.07 -9.58 11.63
N SER A 62 -15.18 -8.88 11.81
CA SER A 62 -16.03 -8.45 10.71
C SER A 62 -16.60 -7.05 10.87
N GLU A 63 -16.65 -6.33 9.75
CA GLU A 63 -17.22 -4.99 9.63
C GLU A 63 -18.61 -5.07 8.99
N LYS A 64 -19.59 -4.41 9.60
CA LYS A 64 -20.95 -4.33 9.06
C LYS A 64 -21.19 -2.95 8.47
N TYR A 65 -21.73 -2.87 7.27
CA TYR A 65 -21.92 -1.58 6.58
C TYR A 65 -22.90 -0.66 7.32
N TYR A 66 -23.88 -1.25 8.02
CA TYR A 66 -24.78 -0.50 8.88
C TYR A 66 -24.06 0.22 10.04
N ALA A 67 -22.85 -0.19 10.43
CA ALA A 67 -22.06 0.48 11.45
C ALA A 67 -21.72 1.94 11.05
N ALA A 68 -21.56 2.18 9.75
CA ALA A 68 -21.35 3.49 9.13
C ALA A 68 -22.62 4.03 8.43
N GLY A 69 -23.79 3.40 8.64
CA GLY A 69 -25.03 3.75 7.95
C GLY A 69 -25.05 3.48 6.43
N LYS A 70 -24.05 2.77 5.89
CA LYS A 70 -23.95 2.43 4.47
C LYS A 70 -24.76 1.17 4.12
N ILE A 71 -25.10 1.02 2.84
CA ILE A 71 -25.53 -0.25 2.24
C ILE A 71 -24.35 -0.77 1.39
N PRO A 72 -24.01 -2.08 1.41
CA PRO A 72 -22.88 -2.60 0.64
C PRO A 72 -22.90 -2.22 -0.85
N GLY A 73 -21.72 -1.95 -1.41
CA GLY A 73 -21.49 -1.77 -2.83
C GLY A 73 -21.73 -3.04 -3.66
N GLY A 74 -21.52 -2.95 -4.97
CA GLY A 74 -21.70 -4.07 -5.89
C GLY A 74 -23.14 -4.55 -6.08
N PHE A 75 -23.30 -5.68 -6.77
CA PHE A 75 -24.59 -6.28 -7.13
C PHE A 75 -25.31 -6.95 -5.96
N ILE A 76 -24.56 -7.58 -5.04
CA ILE A 76 -25.11 -8.26 -3.87
C ILE A 76 -25.09 -7.29 -2.69
N LYS A 77 -26.26 -6.86 -2.23
CA LYS A 77 -26.41 -5.91 -1.11
C LYS A 77 -26.25 -6.57 0.26
N ARG A 78 -25.14 -7.28 0.45
CA ARG A 78 -24.80 -8.05 1.65
C ARG A 78 -23.30 -8.29 1.72
N GLU A 79 -22.73 -8.26 2.93
CA GLU A 79 -21.36 -8.69 3.21
C GLU A 79 -21.19 -10.18 2.90
N THR A 80 -20.12 -10.55 2.18
CA THR A 80 -19.91 -11.93 1.68
C THR A 80 -18.55 -12.50 2.11
N LYS A 81 -17.50 -12.33 1.31
CA LYS A 81 -16.13 -12.74 1.66
C LYS A 81 -15.50 -11.68 2.58
N PRO A 82 -14.75 -12.08 3.63
CA PRO A 82 -13.92 -11.15 4.39
C PRO A 82 -12.96 -10.37 3.48
N LYS A 83 -12.88 -9.06 3.71
CA LYS A 83 -11.95 -8.15 3.04
C LYS A 83 -10.54 -8.26 3.63
N ASP A 84 -9.56 -7.73 2.91
CA ASP A 84 -8.16 -7.75 3.37
C ASP A 84 -8.00 -7.04 4.71
N ARG A 85 -8.67 -5.90 4.91
CA ARG A 85 -8.76 -5.21 6.21
C ARG A 85 -9.32 -6.10 7.33
N GLU A 86 -10.44 -6.80 7.08
CA GLU A 86 -11.04 -7.70 8.07
C GLU A 86 -10.07 -8.83 8.46
N ILE A 87 -9.32 -9.35 7.48
CA ILE A 87 -8.29 -10.37 7.67
C ILE A 87 -7.07 -9.84 8.44
N LEU A 88 -6.63 -8.61 8.16
CA LEU A 88 -5.51 -7.96 8.85
C LEU A 88 -5.85 -7.68 10.32
N VAL A 89 -7.02 -7.09 10.61
CA VAL A 89 -7.47 -6.88 11.99
C VAL A 89 -7.62 -8.21 12.73
N SER A 90 -8.16 -9.24 12.07
CA SER A 90 -8.23 -10.59 12.65
C SER A 90 -6.84 -11.14 13.02
N ARG A 91 -5.77 -10.80 12.31
CA ARG A 91 -4.38 -11.18 12.65
C ARG A 91 -3.81 -10.36 13.79
N ILE A 92 -4.09 -9.06 13.84
CA ILE A 92 -3.71 -8.16 14.95
C ILE A 92 -4.26 -8.68 16.29
N ILE A 93 -5.47 -9.26 16.27
CA ILE A 93 -6.11 -9.87 17.44
C ILE A 93 -5.51 -11.25 17.76
N ASP A 94 -5.32 -12.11 16.74
CA ASP A 94 -4.84 -13.49 16.89
C ASP A 94 -3.39 -13.56 17.44
N ARG A 95 -2.46 -12.82 16.83
CA ARG A 95 -1.01 -12.85 17.14
C ARG A 95 -0.67 -12.72 18.64
N PRO A 96 -1.10 -11.66 19.36
CA PRO A 96 -0.77 -11.50 20.78
C PRO A 96 -1.55 -12.44 21.72
N MET A 97 -2.66 -13.03 21.27
CA MET A 97 -3.50 -13.90 22.09
C MET A 97 -3.13 -15.38 21.97
N ARG A 98 -2.71 -15.84 20.78
CA ARG A 98 -2.41 -17.25 20.48
C ARG A 98 -1.42 -17.92 21.45
N PRO A 99 -0.32 -17.28 21.89
CA PRO A 99 0.62 -17.87 22.84
C PRO A 99 0.04 -18.11 24.25
N LEU A 100 -1.04 -17.42 24.61
CA LEU A 100 -1.65 -17.44 25.95
C LEU A 100 -2.74 -18.52 26.09
N PHE A 101 -2.91 -19.38 25.08
CA PHE A 101 -3.85 -20.50 25.11
C PHE A 101 -3.14 -21.81 25.46
N HIS A 102 -3.73 -22.55 26.40
CA HIS A 102 -3.28 -23.87 26.80
C HIS A 102 -3.51 -24.87 25.67
N LYS A 103 -2.43 -25.43 25.09
CA LYS A 103 -2.52 -26.50 24.07
C LYS A 103 -3.37 -27.69 24.57
N GLU A 104 -3.21 -28.02 25.85
CA GLU A 104 -3.91 -29.10 26.56
C GLU A 104 -5.42 -28.85 26.74
N PHE A 105 -5.95 -27.67 26.42
CA PHE A 105 -7.39 -27.44 26.41
C PHE A 105 -8.10 -28.22 25.29
N GLY A 106 -7.41 -28.47 24.16
CA GLY A 106 -7.81 -29.40 23.10
C GLY A 106 -9.12 -29.10 22.37
N ARG A 107 -9.83 -28.01 22.68
CA ARG A 107 -11.13 -27.64 22.07
C ARG A 107 -10.96 -26.57 21.01
N GLU A 108 -11.77 -26.63 19.95
CA GLU A 108 -11.88 -25.54 18.97
C GLU A 108 -12.33 -24.27 19.68
N ILE A 109 -11.71 -23.13 19.35
CA ILE A 109 -12.05 -21.81 19.91
C ILE A 109 -12.33 -20.87 18.75
N GLN A 110 -13.50 -20.23 18.76
CA GLN A 110 -13.85 -19.18 17.80
C GLN A 110 -14.03 -17.85 18.54
N ILE A 111 -13.32 -16.82 18.07
CA ILE A 111 -13.43 -15.43 18.55
C ILE A 111 -13.96 -14.60 17.40
N VAL A 112 -15.13 -13.96 17.59
CA VAL A 112 -15.81 -13.18 16.55
C VAL A 112 -16.09 -11.75 17.07
N PRO A 113 -15.19 -10.79 16.82
CA PRO A 113 -15.43 -9.38 17.09
C PRO A 113 -16.09 -8.71 15.88
N THR A 114 -17.28 -8.16 16.07
CA THR A 114 -18.06 -7.52 15.00
C THR A 114 -18.18 -6.02 15.26
N CYS A 115 -17.68 -5.19 14.34
CA CYS A 115 -17.91 -3.75 14.36
C CYS A 115 -19.38 -3.46 13.98
N ILE A 116 -20.10 -2.80 14.89
CA ILE A 116 -21.54 -2.54 14.78
C ILE A 116 -21.91 -1.06 14.91
N SER A 117 -20.96 -0.19 15.26
CA SER A 117 -21.04 1.26 15.07
C SER A 117 -19.64 1.80 14.76
N ALA A 118 -19.53 2.75 13.83
CA ALA A 118 -18.27 3.38 13.43
C ALA A 118 -18.48 4.89 13.27
N ASP A 119 -17.83 5.68 14.11
CA ASP A 119 -18.01 7.13 14.18
C ASP A 119 -17.28 7.95 13.10
N GLN A 120 -16.54 7.27 12.21
CA GLN A 120 -15.69 7.88 11.17
C GLN A 120 -14.56 8.76 11.73
N ILE A 121 -14.23 8.62 13.01
CA ILE A 121 -13.16 9.36 13.69
C ILE A 121 -12.13 8.39 14.26
N ASN A 122 -12.59 7.33 14.93
CA ASN A 122 -11.77 6.39 15.70
C ASN A 122 -11.70 5.01 15.02
N PRO A 123 -10.50 4.49 14.70
CA PRO A 123 -10.32 3.13 14.18
C PRO A 123 -10.90 2.04 15.10
N PRO A 124 -11.74 1.12 14.58
CA PRO A 124 -12.41 0.09 15.39
C PRO A 124 -11.53 -1.12 15.74
N ASP A 125 -10.30 -1.20 15.21
CA ASP A 125 -9.44 -2.39 15.31
C ASP A 125 -8.84 -2.61 16.71
N VAL A 126 -8.33 -1.54 17.34
CA VAL A 126 -7.89 -1.58 18.74
C VAL A 126 -9.07 -1.84 19.69
N ILE A 127 -10.26 -1.33 19.37
CA ILE A 127 -11.49 -1.63 20.12
C ILE A 127 -11.80 -3.13 20.01
N ALA A 128 -11.68 -3.71 18.81
CA ALA A 128 -11.92 -5.12 18.56
C ALA A 128 -10.94 -6.04 19.28
N ALA A 129 -9.65 -5.70 19.31
CA ALA A 129 -8.63 -6.46 20.06
C ALA A 129 -8.90 -6.43 21.58
N ASN A 130 -9.20 -5.26 22.14
CA ASN A 130 -9.53 -5.14 23.56
C ASN A 130 -10.85 -5.85 23.91
N ALA A 131 -11.87 -5.77 23.04
CA ALA A 131 -13.13 -6.47 23.22
C ALA A 131 -12.97 -8.00 23.16
N ALA A 132 -12.17 -8.50 22.21
CA ALA A 132 -11.84 -9.92 22.07
C ALA A 132 -11.13 -10.45 23.33
N SER A 133 -10.11 -9.73 23.78
CA SER A 133 -9.37 -10.00 25.02
C SER A 133 -10.30 -10.04 26.24
N ALA A 134 -11.17 -9.04 26.40
CA ALA A 134 -12.14 -9.00 27.48
C ALA A 134 -13.13 -10.19 27.41
N ALA A 135 -13.62 -10.52 26.21
CA ALA A 135 -14.59 -11.59 26.01
C ALA A 135 -14.00 -12.99 26.29
N ILE A 136 -12.75 -13.29 25.90
CA ILE A 136 -12.10 -14.54 26.31
C ILE A 136 -11.84 -14.55 27.81
N HIS A 137 -11.44 -13.42 28.40
CA HIS A 137 -11.02 -13.40 29.80
C HIS A 137 -12.16 -13.68 30.78
N ILE A 138 -13.35 -13.12 30.52
CA ILE A 138 -14.58 -13.41 31.29
C ILE A 138 -15.19 -14.78 30.97
N SER A 139 -14.75 -15.47 29.92
CA SER A 139 -15.27 -16.78 29.55
C SER A 139 -14.79 -17.89 30.49
N ASP A 140 -15.37 -19.07 30.33
CA ASP A 140 -14.96 -20.33 30.96
C ASP A 140 -13.75 -21.01 30.28
N ILE A 141 -13.17 -20.41 29.23
CA ILE A 141 -12.01 -20.99 28.52
C ILE A 141 -10.68 -20.58 29.20
N PRO A 142 -9.74 -21.51 29.47
CA PRO A 142 -8.38 -21.23 29.94
C PRO A 142 -7.61 -20.30 29.00
N PHE A 143 -7.08 -19.22 29.57
CA PHE A 143 -6.38 -18.16 28.84
C PHE A 143 -5.54 -17.35 29.83
N ASP A 144 -4.24 -17.23 29.56
CA ASP A 144 -3.24 -16.61 30.46
C ASP A 144 -3.07 -15.10 30.19
N GLY A 145 -4.14 -14.45 29.76
CA GLY A 145 -4.20 -12.99 29.59
C GLY A 145 -4.64 -12.25 30.86
N PRO A 146 -5.19 -11.02 30.73
CA PRO A 146 -5.68 -10.41 29.51
C PRO A 146 -4.58 -9.68 28.70
N VAL A 147 -4.87 -9.46 27.41
CA VAL A 147 -4.08 -8.61 26.51
C VAL A 147 -4.71 -7.22 26.43
N GLY A 148 -3.91 -6.16 26.50
CA GLY A 148 -4.29 -4.80 26.10
C GLY A 148 -3.69 -4.46 24.75
N CYS A 149 -4.37 -3.62 23.97
CA CYS A 149 -3.96 -3.20 22.63
C CYS A 149 -4.23 -1.70 22.44
N VAL A 150 -3.25 -0.96 21.92
CA VAL A 150 -3.36 0.47 21.60
C VAL A 150 -2.67 0.80 20.28
N ARG A 151 -3.07 1.91 19.66
CA ARG A 151 -2.38 2.50 18.51
C ARG A 151 -1.58 3.70 18.99
N VAL A 152 -0.35 3.86 18.50
CA VAL A 152 0.53 4.99 18.81
C VAL A 152 0.96 5.63 17.49
N ALA A 153 0.78 6.94 17.36
CA ALA A 153 1.28 7.70 16.22
C ALA A 153 2.19 8.86 16.66
N LEU A 154 3.15 9.24 15.81
CA LEU A 154 3.99 10.43 15.98
C LEU A 154 3.54 11.50 14.98
N VAL A 155 2.90 12.56 15.47
CA VAL A 155 2.33 13.66 14.67
C VAL A 155 2.98 14.96 15.13
N GLU A 156 3.56 15.73 14.21
CA GLU A 156 4.27 17.00 14.49
C GLU A 156 5.31 16.92 15.65
N GLY A 157 5.94 15.75 15.83
CA GLY A 157 6.93 15.50 16.89
C GLY A 157 6.33 15.14 18.26
N SER A 158 5.01 15.01 18.38
CA SER A 158 4.31 14.54 19.59
C SER A 158 3.70 13.16 19.38
N TYR A 159 3.84 12.27 20.37
CA TYR A 159 3.18 10.96 20.33
C TYR A 159 1.73 11.06 20.79
N ILE A 160 0.82 10.38 20.09
CA ILE A 160 -0.61 10.35 20.33
C ILE A 160 -1.05 8.90 20.53
N LEU A 161 -1.80 8.65 21.61
CA LEU A 161 -2.44 7.36 21.91
C LEU A 161 -3.83 7.29 21.27
N ASN A 162 -4.12 6.18 20.59
CA ASN A 162 -5.34 5.92 19.82
C ASN A 162 -5.74 7.13 18.94
N PRO A 163 -4.88 7.51 17.98
CA PRO A 163 -5.11 8.65 17.08
C PRO A 163 -6.35 8.46 16.21
N THR A 164 -6.94 9.58 15.78
CA THR A 164 -8.02 9.60 14.78
C THR A 164 -7.50 9.33 13.37
N TYR A 165 -8.39 9.05 12.41
CA TYR A 165 -7.99 8.90 10.99
C TYR A 165 -7.20 10.11 10.46
N GLU A 166 -7.68 11.33 10.70
CA GLU A 166 -7.00 12.58 10.32
C GLU A 166 -5.59 12.70 10.95
N GLN A 167 -5.41 12.23 12.18
CA GLN A 167 -4.10 12.23 12.84
C GLN A 167 -3.17 11.15 12.27
N ILE A 168 -3.70 10.02 11.80
CA ILE A 168 -2.94 8.95 11.14
C ILE A 168 -2.45 9.42 9.76
N ASP A 169 -3.30 10.11 8.98
CA ASP A 169 -2.94 10.64 7.65
C ASP A 169 -1.77 11.66 7.70
N HIS A 170 -1.57 12.30 8.85
CA HIS A 170 -0.47 13.24 9.10
C HIS A 170 0.68 12.66 9.96
N ALA A 171 0.69 11.35 10.22
CA ALA A 171 1.67 10.70 11.07
C ALA A 171 3.01 10.42 10.37
N LYS A 172 4.11 10.75 11.05
CA LYS A 172 5.46 10.27 10.69
C LYS A 172 5.64 8.78 11.02
N LEU A 173 5.04 8.31 12.10
CA LEU A 173 5.09 6.92 12.57
C LEU A 173 3.70 6.50 13.02
N GLU A 174 3.29 5.30 12.68
CA GLU A 174 2.05 4.69 13.15
C GLU A 174 2.30 3.21 13.47
N ILE A 175 2.05 2.80 14.71
CA ILE A 175 2.14 1.40 15.15
C ILE A 175 0.94 0.99 16.01
N VAL A 176 0.48 -0.24 15.83
CA VAL A 176 -0.34 -0.97 16.80
C VAL A 176 0.59 -1.74 17.72
N VAL A 177 0.34 -1.66 19.02
CA VAL A 177 1.10 -2.34 20.06
C VAL A 177 0.13 -3.11 20.94
N ALA A 178 0.39 -4.40 21.15
CA ALA A 178 -0.36 -5.25 22.05
C ALA A 178 0.57 -5.96 23.05
N GLY A 179 0.07 -6.23 24.25
CA GLY A 179 0.84 -6.83 25.33
C GLY A 179 -0.02 -7.26 26.50
N THR A 180 0.59 -7.94 27.46
CA THR A 180 -0.01 -8.21 28.77
C THR A 180 0.43 -7.15 29.78
N ALA A 181 0.00 -7.27 31.04
CA ALA A 181 0.49 -6.41 32.12
C ALA A 181 2.00 -6.59 32.42
N GLN A 182 2.62 -7.67 31.94
CA GLN A 182 4.05 -7.96 32.14
C GLN A 182 4.95 -7.41 31.02
N GLY A 183 4.43 -7.27 29.79
CA GLY A 183 5.25 -6.87 28.66
C GLY A 183 4.51 -6.80 27.32
N ILE A 184 5.18 -6.21 26.34
CA ILE A 184 4.71 -6.15 24.95
C ILE A 184 4.86 -7.54 24.31
N THR A 185 3.83 -8.01 23.61
CA THR A 185 3.82 -9.30 22.91
C THR A 185 3.79 -9.14 21.38
N MET A 186 3.27 -8.03 20.87
CA MET A 186 3.14 -7.81 19.42
C MET A 186 3.25 -6.32 19.07
N VAL A 187 3.93 -6.02 17.96
CA VAL A 187 3.91 -4.69 17.30
C VAL A 187 3.70 -4.87 15.80
N GLU A 188 2.95 -3.96 15.17
CA GLU A 188 2.73 -3.91 13.72
C GLU A 188 2.47 -2.47 13.24
N GLY A 189 3.22 -2.00 12.24
CA GLY A 189 3.00 -0.67 11.67
C GLY A 189 4.08 -0.20 10.68
N GLY A 190 4.13 1.10 10.44
CA GLY A 190 4.98 1.73 9.42
C GLY A 190 5.28 3.19 9.70
N SER A 191 6.14 3.79 8.87
CA SER A 191 6.59 5.17 9.06
C SER A 191 7.17 5.83 7.81
N HIS A 192 7.17 7.17 7.83
CA HIS A 192 7.89 8.04 6.93
C HIS A 192 9.31 8.30 7.47
N GLU A 193 10.16 7.27 7.41
CA GLU A 193 11.56 7.31 7.86
C GLU A 193 11.72 7.67 9.35
N ALA A 194 11.02 6.94 10.23
CA ALA A 194 11.22 7.07 11.68
C ALA A 194 12.59 6.48 12.10
N SER A 195 13.29 7.15 13.00
CA SER A 195 14.52 6.63 13.59
C SER A 195 14.25 5.46 14.52
N GLU A 196 15.28 4.64 14.77
CA GLU A 196 15.19 3.51 15.69
C GLU A 196 14.79 3.95 17.12
N GLU A 197 15.17 5.15 17.58
CA GLU A 197 14.79 5.66 18.91
C GLU A 197 13.35 6.21 18.95
N GLU A 198 12.84 6.80 17.86
CA GLU A 198 11.41 7.18 17.77
C GLU A 198 10.51 5.94 17.83
N MET A 199 10.92 4.84 17.17
CA MET A 199 10.22 3.56 17.25
C MET A 199 10.20 2.99 18.68
N ILE A 200 11.34 3.03 19.39
CA ILE A 200 11.43 2.56 20.79
C ILE A 200 10.51 3.39 21.69
N GLN A 201 10.51 4.72 21.56
CA GLN A 201 9.68 5.61 22.37
C GLN A 201 8.17 5.37 22.15
N ALA A 202 7.75 5.11 20.91
CA ALA A 202 6.36 4.75 20.62
C ALA A 202 5.95 3.42 21.29
N ILE A 203 6.84 2.42 21.29
CA ILE A 203 6.60 1.11 21.95
C ILE A 203 6.56 1.28 23.49
N GLU A 204 7.44 2.10 24.07
CA GLU A 204 7.43 2.39 25.51
C GLU A 204 6.15 3.11 25.95
N MET A 205 5.67 4.09 25.16
CA MET A 205 4.45 4.83 25.47
C MET A 205 3.20 3.94 25.54
N ALA A 206 3.18 2.81 24.85
CA ALA A 206 2.06 1.86 24.90
C ALA A 206 1.96 1.09 26.24
N ARG A 207 3.04 0.98 27.02
CA ARG A 207 3.11 0.09 28.20
C ARG A 207 2.09 0.42 29.29
N GLU A 208 2.02 1.69 29.71
CA GLU A 208 1.10 2.13 30.77
C GLU A 208 -0.39 1.99 30.34
N PRO A 209 -0.82 2.47 29.16
CA PRO A 209 -2.15 2.22 28.63
C PRO A 209 -2.54 0.74 28.54
N ILE A 210 -1.63 -0.12 28.06
CA ILE A 210 -1.86 -1.58 28.00
C ILE A 210 -2.09 -2.15 29.40
N SER A 211 -1.25 -1.78 30.38
CA SER A 211 -1.41 -2.22 31.77
C SER A 211 -2.74 -1.76 32.39
N GLN A 212 -3.18 -0.53 32.09
CA GLN A 212 -4.47 0.00 32.53
C GLN A 212 -5.65 -0.76 31.94
N ILE A 213 -5.59 -1.10 30.64
CA ILE A 213 -6.60 -1.94 29.96
C ILE A 213 -6.63 -3.33 30.58
N CYS A 214 -5.47 -3.98 30.75
CA CYS A 214 -5.36 -5.30 31.38
C CYS A 214 -5.98 -5.31 32.80
N SER A 215 -5.69 -4.29 33.61
CA SER A 215 -6.26 -4.15 34.96
C SER A 215 -7.79 -4.00 34.94
N THR A 216 -8.33 -3.25 33.98
CA THR A 216 -9.78 -3.07 33.81
C THR A 216 -10.47 -4.36 33.36
N ILE A 217 -9.83 -5.14 32.49
CA ILE A 217 -10.33 -6.45 32.04
C ILE A 217 -10.26 -7.50 33.16
N GLU A 218 -9.21 -7.50 34.00
CA GLU A 218 -9.15 -8.37 35.17
C GLU A 218 -10.26 -8.06 36.18
N GLU A 219 -10.54 -6.77 36.44
CA GLU A 219 -11.67 -6.39 37.31
C GLU A 219 -13.02 -6.81 36.69
N LEU A 220 -13.19 -6.69 35.36
CA LEU A 220 -14.39 -7.19 34.68
C LEU A 220 -14.57 -8.70 34.88
N ARG A 221 -13.48 -9.47 34.83
CA ARG A 221 -13.48 -10.91 35.12
C ARG A 221 -13.83 -11.20 36.57
N ARG A 222 -13.37 -10.41 37.56
CA ARG A 222 -13.75 -10.62 38.98
C ARG A 222 -15.25 -10.45 39.21
N ILE A 223 -15.90 -9.51 38.54
CA ILE A 223 -17.33 -9.20 38.74
C ILE A 223 -18.29 -9.93 37.80
N ALA A 224 -17.80 -10.47 36.67
CA ALA A 224 -18.63 -11.04 35.60
C ALA A 224 -18.11 -12.35 35.00
N GLY A 225 -16.92 -12.80 35.38
CA GLY A 225 -16.24 -13.95 34.80
C GLY A 225 -16.88 -15.28 35.20
N LYS A 226 -16.80 -16.26 34.29
CA LYS A 226 -17.14 -17.65 34.56
C LYS A 226 -15.96 -18.40 35.17
N GLU A 227 -16.27 -19.49 35.87
CA GLU A 227 -15.26 -20.46 36.31
C GLU A 227 -14.56 -21.07 35.09
N LYS A 228 -13.23 -21.22 35.16
CA LYS A 228 -12.44 -21.79 34.06
C LYS A 228 -12.59 -23.31 34.03
N LEU A 229 -12.89 -23.85 32.85
CA LEU A 229 -12.83 -25.27 32.57
C LEU A 229 -11.41 -25.79 32.79
N ALA A 230 -11.26 -27.00 33.32
CA ALA A 230 -9.95 -27.64 33.40
C ALA A 230 -9.41 -27.96 31.98
N PRO A 231 -8.10 -27.81 31.73
CA PRO A 231 -7.42 -28.49 30.62
C PRO A 231 -7.67 -30.00 30.67
N ALA A 232 -7.54 -30.69 29.54
CA ALA A 232 -7.70 -32.14 29.51
C ALA A 232 -6.54 -32.80 30.28
N PRO A 233 -6.80 -33.68 31.27
CA PRO A 233 -5.73 -34.34 32.01
C PRO A 233 -4.99 -35.33 31.09
N PHE A 234 -3.75 -35.01 30.74
CA PHE A 234 -2.90 -35.85 29.89
C PHE A 234 -1.59 -36.15 30.63
N SER A 235 -1.55 -37.28 31.33
CA SER A 235 -0.43 -37.68 32.20
C SER A 235 0.04 -39.10 31.87
N ILE A 236 0.54 -39.29 30.65
CA ILE A 236 1.26 -40.49 30.23
C ILE A 236 2.69 -40.06 29.91
N GLU A 237 3.67 -40.74 30.51
CA GLU A 237 5.09 -40.46 30.31
C GLU A 237 5.68 -41.37 29.23
N LEU A 238 6.80 -40.91 28.64
CA LEU A 238 7.52 -41.66 27.61
C LEU A 238 8.33 -42.79 28.25
N ASN A 239 8.14 -44.03 27.79
CA ASN A 239 8.94 -45.18 28.16
C ASN A 239 10.42 -44.93 27.87
N ASN A 240 11.32 -45.32 28.78
CA ASN A 240 12.78 -45.18 28.65
C ASN A 240 13.28 -43.77 28.23
N LYS A 241 12.52 -42.71 28.58
CA LYS A 241 12.74 -41.30 28.20
C LYS A 241 14.21 -40.86 28.25
N ASP A 242 14.93 -41.17 29.33
CA ASP A 242 16.31 -40.69 29.52
C ASP A 242 17.33 -41.36 28.58
N GLU A 243 17.19 -42.66 28.30
CA GLU A 243 18.08 -43.36 27.36
C GLU A 243 17.74 -43.02 25.91
N ILE A 244 16.45 -42.85 25.58
CA ILE A 244 16.01 -42.27 24.29
C ILE A 244 16.63 -40.88 24.12
N ARG A 245 16.47 -40.00 25.12
CA ARG A 245 16.96 -38.62 25.10
C ARG A 245 18.47 -38.54 24.89
N LYS A 246 19.24 -39.34 25.62
CA LYS A 246 20.70 -39.42 25.52
C LYS A 246 21.17 -39.91 24.15
N CYS A 247 20.51 -40.93 23.59
CA CYS A 247 20.82 -41.46 22.26
C CYS A 247 20.47 -40.46 21.15
N ALA A 248 19.30 -39.82 21.24
CA ALA A 248 18.85 -38.82 20.29
C ALA A 248 19.72 -37.56 20.32
N TYR A 249 20.13 -37.09 21.50
CA TYR A 249 20.97 -35.90 21.65
C TYR A 249 22.29 -36.01 20.85
N GLU A 250 22.97 -37.16 20.89
CA GLU A 250 24.23 -37.35 20.14
C GLU A 250 24.02 -37.31 18.62
N LEU A 251 22.97 -37.97 18.11
CA LEU A 251 22.69 -38.05 16.68
C LEU A 251 22.16 -36.72 16.13
N LEU A 252 21.20 -36.09 16.81
CA LEU A 252 20.64 -34.79 16.45
C LEU A 252 21.71 -33.69 16.50
N SER A 253 22.62 -33.71 17.49
CA SER A 253 23.75 -32.76 17.58
C SER A 253 24.72 -32.83 16.40
N ARG A 254 24.70 -33.91 15.60
CA ARG A 254 25.45 -33.99 14.33
C ARG A 254 24.60 -33.56 13.15
N ALA A 255 23.35 -34.04 13.08
CA ALA A 255 22.44 -33.77 11.96
C ALA A 255 22.04 -32.28 11.82
N LEU A 256 21.81 -31.60 12.95
CA LEU A 256 21.28 -30.24 12.98
C LEU A 256 22.24 -29.15 12.46
N PHE A 257 23.54 -29.44 12.37
CA PHE A 257 24.56 -28.51 11.86
C PHE A 257 24.94 -28.78 10.40
N THR A 258 24.12 -29.56 9.69
CA THR A 258 24.15 -29.63 8.22
C THR A 258 23.64 -28.31 7.63
N LYS A 259 24.40 -27.71 6.70
CA LYS A 259 24.15 -26.34 6.25
C LYS A 259 22.91 -26.17 5.39
N ILE A 260 22.75 -26.99 4.35
CA ILE A 260 21.65 -26.90 3.37
C ILE A 260 20.36 -27.41 4.02
N LYS A 261 19.24 -26.69 3.86
CA LYS A 261 17.97 -26.99 4.54
C LYS A 261 17.45 -28.39 4.27
N GLN A 262 17.44 -28.79 2.99
CA GLN A 262 16.92 -30.10 2.59
C GLN A 262 17.82 -31.25 3.06
N GLU A 263 19.14 -31.07 3.03
CA GLU A 263 20.10 -32.04 3.56
C GLU A 263 19.99 -32.16 5.09
N ARG A 264 19.79 -31.04 5.80
CA ARG A 264 19.53 -31.03 7.25
C ARG A 264 18.24 -31.75 7.60
N ALA A 265 17.14 -31.45 6.92
CA ALA A 265 15.86 -32.13 7.14
C ALA A 265 15.98 -33.66 6.93
N LYS A 266 16.70 -34.09 5.89
CA LYS A 266 17.00 -35.50 5.65
C LYS A 266 17.85 -36.10 6.77
N ALA A 267 18.96 -35.46 7.15
CA ALA A 267 19.85 -35.96 8.20
C ALA A 267 19.14 -36.06 9.57
N VAL A 268 18.26 -35.11 9.89
CA VAL A 268 17.42 -35.14 11.10
C VAL A 268 16.41 -36.30 11.02
N SER A 269 15.76 -36.50 9.88
CA SER A 269 14.85 -37.64 9.67
C SER A 269 15.54 -39.00 9.79
N GLU A 270 16.77 -39.13 9.26
CA GLU A 270 17.61 -40.32 9.40
C GLU A 270 18.04 -40.55 10.87
N ALA A 271 18.42 -39.49 11.59
CA ALA A 271 18.73 -39.56 13.01
C ALA A 271 17.52 -39.99 13.86
N ILE A 272 16.35 -39.39 13.65
CA ILE A 272 15.10 -39.74 14.35
C ILE A 272 14.71 -41.20 14.04
N SER A 273 14.83 -41.63 12.79
CA SER A 273 14.54 -43.02 12.40
C SER A 273 15.47 -44.02 13.09
N ALA A 274 16.78 -43.72 13.17
CA ALA A 274 17.74 -44.57 13.86
C ALA A 274 17.48 -44.68 15.38
N VAL A 275 17.01 -43.61 16.03
CA VAL A 275 16.54 -43.69 17.43
C VAL A 275 15.27 -44.53 17.52
N LYS A 276 14.29 -44.28 16.64
CA LYS A 276 13.01 -45.01 16.63
C LYS A 276 13.20 -46.52 16.43
N GLU A 277 14.08 -46.94 15.52
CA GLU A 277 14.41 -48.36 15.30
C GLU A 277 15.07 -49.00 16.53
N LYS A 278 15.94 -48.26 17.23
CA LYS A 278 16.64 -48.75 18.42
C LYS A 278 15.73 -48.94 19.63
N PHE A 279 14.68 -48.14 19.76
CA PHE A 279 13.73 -48.16 20.87
C PHE A 279 12.32 -48.59 20.41
N ALA A 280 12.21 -49.39 19.35
CA ALA A 280 10.93 -49.76 18.75
C ALA A 280 9.97 -50.46 19.73
N ASP A 281 10.51 -51.28 20.65
CA ASP A 281 9.74 -51.98 21.69
C ASP A 281 9.16 -51.04 22.75
N ASP A 282 9.73 -49.83 22.94
CA ASP A 282 9.23 -48.81 23.87
C ASP A 282 8.18 -47.88 23.24
N LEU A 283 7.99 -47.99 21.91
CA LEU A 283 7.22 -47.08 21.05
C LEU A 283 6.07 -47.81 20.31
N ASP A 284 5.59 -48.91 20.88
CA ASP A 284 4.55 -49.77 20.32
C ASP A 284 3.15 -49.14 20.34
N GLU A 285 2.85 -48.29 21.33
CA GLU A 285 1.61 -47.52 21.42
C GLU A 285 1.65 -46.17 20.66
N GLU A 286 0.52 -45.78 20.06
CA GLU A 286 0.38 -44.49 19.36
C GLU A 286 0.70 -43.28 20.26
N ILE A 287 0.42 -43.38 21.56
CA ILE A 287 0.69 -42.32 22.53
C ILE A 287 2.19 -42.20 22.85
N GLN A 288 2.91 -43.32 22.95
CA GLN A 288 4.36 -43.34 23.09
C GLN A 288 5.04 -42.74 21.85
N MET A 289 4.54 -43.07 20.65
CA MET A 289 4.98 -42.42 19.40
C MET A 289 4.77 -40.90 19.39
N LYS A 290 3.65 -40.38 19.92
CA LYS A 290 3.42 -38.92 20.03
C LYS A 290 4.38 -38.25 21.03
N LEU A 291 4.58 -38.89 22.19
CA LEU A 291 5.51 -38.41 23.22
C LEU A 291 6.98 -38.45 22.74
N PHE A 292 7.34 -39.46 21.94
CA PHE A 292 8.65 -39.57 21.28
C PHE A 292 8.88 -38.43 20.29
N SER A 293 7.92 -38.17 19.39
CA SER A 293 8.02 -37.06 18.43
C SER A 293 8.21 -35.72 19.15
N LYS A 294 7.41 -35.46 20.19
CA LYS A 294 7.55 -34.27 21.04
C LYS A 294 8.94 -34.17 21.68
N LEU A 295 9.50 -35.28 22.20
CA LEU A 295 10.85 -35.29 22.76
C LEU A 295 11.93 -34.99 21.68
N MET A 296 11.75 -35.44 20.44
CA MET A 296 12.67 -35.11 19.36
C MET A 296 12.63 -33.61 19.03
N ASP A 297 11.45 -32.99 19.04
CA ASP A 297 11.30 -31.54 18.83
C ASP A 297 11.87 -30.72 19.99
N ASP A 298 11.56 -31.09 21.23
CA ASP A 298 12.11 -30.48 22.46
C ASP A 298 13.65 -30.57 22.47
N LEU A 299 14.23 -31.68 22.00
CA LEU A 299 15.68 -31.85 21.87
C LEU A 299 16.32 -30.99 20.78
N GLN A 300 15.68 -30.86 19.63
CA GLN A 300 16.15 -29.95 18.57
C GLN A 300 16.15 -28.51 19.08
N TYR A 301 15.11 -28.10 19.82
CA TYR A 301 15.01 -26.79 20.46
C TYR A 301 16.16 -26.55 21.45
N GLU A 302 16.42 -27.50 22.34
CA GLU A 302 17.51 -27.43 23.33
C GLU A 302 18.90 -27.33 22.68
N ILE A 303 19.23 -28.25 21.77
CA ILE A 303 20.56 -28.33 21.12
C ILE A 303 20.90 -27.03 20.39
N LEU A 304 19.94 -26.49 19.63
CA LEU A 304 20.16 -25.30 18.82
C LEU A 304 20.31 -24.03 19.67
N ARG A 305 19.47 -23.88 20.71
CA ARG A 305 19.56 -22.72 21.62
C ARG A 305 20.85 -22.75 22.44
N SER A 306 21.27 -23.91 22.94
CA SER A 306 22.57 -24.06 23.62
C SER A 306 23.73 -23.68 22.71
N SER A 307 23.74 -24.11 21.44
CA SER A 307 24.80 -23.71 20.49
C SER A 307 24.84 -22.20 20.25
N ILE A 308 23.69 -21.55 20.12
CA ILE A 308 23.58 -20.10 19.90
C ILE A 308 24.08 -19.34 21.14
N LEU A 309 23.64 -19.72 22.34
CA LEU A 309 23.99 -19.03 23.61
C LEU A 309 25.41 -19.32 24.10
N ASP A 310 25.91 -20.55 23.94
CA ASP A 310 27.22 -20.97 24.47
C ASP A 310 28.37 -20.70 23.49
N LYS A 311 28.12 -20.81 22.18
CA LYS A 311 29.16 -20.78 21.13
C LYS A 311 28.99 -19.65 20.12
N GLY A 312 27.85 -18.96 20.11
CA GLY A 312 27.50 -17.98 19.08
C GLY A 312 27.32 -18.59 17.67
N LEU A 313 27.12 -19.91 17.59
CA LEU A 313 27.15 -20.67 16.33
C LEU A 313 25.75 -21.15 15.93
N ARG A 314 25.34 -20.76 14.74
CA ARG A 314 24.03 -21.04 14.13
C ARG A 314 24.04 -22.33 13.30
N VAL A 315 22.85 -22.79 12.89
CA VAL A 315 22.66 -24.10 12.22
C VAL A 315 23.38 -24.23 10.87
N ASP A 316 23.55 -23.12 10.15
CA ASP A 316 24.27 -23.04 8.87
C ASP A 316 25.78 -22.69 9.05
N GLY A 317 26.22 -22.53 10.30
CA GLY A 317 27.57 -22.16 10.68
C GLY A 317 27.86 -20.65 10.67
N ARG A 318 26.86 -19.79 10.46
CA ARG A 318 27.03 -18.33 10.56
C ARG A 318 27.23 -17.86 12.00
N GLY A 319 27.85 -16.68 12.12
CA GLY A 319 27.82 -15.88 13.33
C GLY A 319 26.47 -15.18 13.57
N LEU A 320 26.29 -14.64 14.78
CA LEU A 320 25.05 -13.98 15.21
C LEU A 320 24.64 -12.79 14.32
N GLU A 321 25.61 -11.94 13.92
CA GLU A 321 25.34 -10.75 13.10
C GLU A 321 25.36 -11.00 11.58
N GLU A 322 25.77 -12.19 11.14
CA GLU A 322 26.10 -12.48 9.75
C GLU A 322 24.85 -12.71 8.87
N ILE A 323 24.84 -12.07 7.71
CA ILE A 323 23.75 -12.12 6.72
C ILE A 323 24.12 -13.13 5.62
N ARG A 324 23.13 -13.88 5.13
CA ARG A 324 23.37 -14.88 4.07
C ARG A 324 23.83 -14.21 2.77
N PRO A 325 24.52 -14.94 1.86
CA PRO A 325 24.87 -14.43 0.54
C PRO A 325 23.65 -13.88 -0.19
N ILE A 326 23.80 -12.70 -0.80
CA ILE A 326 22.74 -12.01 -1.54
C ILE A 326 23.12 -11.91 -3.02
N THR A 327 22.19 -12.27 -3.89
CA THR A 327 22.24 -11.95 -5.32
C THR A 327 21.01 -11.14 -5.72
N CYS A 328 21.20 -10.19 -6.64
CA CYS A 328 20.16 -9.28 -7.07
C CYS A 328 20.23 -9.10 -8.59
N GLU A 329 19.13 -9.37 -9.29
CA GLU A 329 18.99 -9.22 -10.74
C GLU A 329 17.79 -8.32 -11.07
N ILE A 330 17.84 -7.64 -12.21
CA ILE A 330 16.77 -6.77 -12.73
C ILE A 330 16.50 -7.09 -14.20
N GLY A 331 15.30 -6.81 -14.70
CA GLY A 331 14.95 -7.04 -16.10
C GLY A 331 14.82 -8.52 -16.48
N VAL A 332 14.63 -9.39 -15.48
CA VAL A 332 14.54 -10.85 -15.60
C VAL A 332 13.42 -11.29 -16.56
N LEU A 333 12.34 -10.51 -16.64
CA LEU A 333 11.21 -10.78 -17.53
C LEU A 333 11.18 -9.77 -18.70
N PRO A 334 11.21 -10.23 -19.97
CA PRO A 334 11.40 -9.36 -21.14
C PRO A 334 10.17 -8.54 -21.57
N ARG A 335 9.03 -8.69 -20.86
CA ARG A 335 7.73 -8.11 -21.26
C ARG A 335 7.04 -7.31 -20.16
N THR A 336 7.57 -7.31 -18.94
CA THR A 336 6.99 -6.58 -17.79
C THR A 336 7.51 -5.15 -17.77
N HIS A 337 6.87 -4.26 -17.00
CA HIS A 337 7.35 -2.88 -16.93
C HIS A 337 8.56 -2.80 -15.99
N GLY A 338 8.48 -3.42 -14.82
CA GLY A 338 9.62 -3.75 -13.98
C GLY A 338 9.68 -5.24 -13.67
N SER A 339 10.88 -5.77 -13.46
CA SER A 339 11.08 -7.05 -12.79
C SER A 339 12.41 -7.05 -12.04
N ALA A 340 12.45 -7.71 -10.89
CA ALA A 340 13.66 -7.96 -10.13
C ALA A 340 13.60 -9.31 -9.39
N LEU A 341 14.70 -10.05 -9.42
CA LEU A 341 14.88 -11.29 -8.65
C LEU A 341 15.87 -11.00 -7.52
N PHE A 342 15.42 -11.16 -6.28
CA PHE A 342 16.24 -11.02 -5.08
C PHE A 342 16.36 -12.37 -4.40
N THR A 343 17.60 -12.82 -4.17
CA THR A 343 17.91 -14.05 -3.44
C THR A 343 18.78 -13.73 -2.23
N ARG A 344 18.43 -14.24 -1.04
CA ARG A 344 19.22 -14.14 0.19
C ARG A 344 19.30 -15.52 0.85
N GLY A 345 20.41 -16.23 0.61
CA GLY A 345 20.49 -17.67 0.87
C GLY A 345 19.37 -18.44 0.16
N GLU A 346 18.74 -19.39 0.85
CA GLU A 346 17.60 -20.19 0.35
C GLU A 346 16.24 -19.44 0.47
N THR A 347 16.23 -18.11 0.33
CA THR A 347 15.01 -17.30 0.23
C THR A 347 15.07 -16.45 -1.02
N GLN A 348 14.17 -16.69 -1.97
CA GLN A 348 14.16 -16.06 -3.29
C GLN A 348 12.77 -15.50 -3.62
N VAL A 349 12.75 -14.26 -4.13
CA VAL A 349 11.50 -13.57 -4.52
C VAL A 349 11.69 -12.87 -5.86
N LEU A 350 10.78 -13.17 -6.80
CA LEU A 350 10.62 -12.46 -8.06
C LEU A 350 9.52 -11.40 -7.89
N ALA A 351 9.91 -10.13 -7.86
CA ALA A 351 8.96 -9.02 -7.92
C ALA A 351 8.77 -8.54 -9.36
N VAL A 352 7.53 -8.27 -9.72
CA VAL A 352 7.10 -7.77 -11.02
C VAL A 352 6.28 -6.51 -10.83
N THR A 353 6.67 -5.43 -11.50
CA THR A 353 5.95 -4.15 -11.48
C THR A 353 5.18 -3.98 -12.79
N THR A 354 3.89 -3.70 -12.67
CA THR A 354 3.01 -3.26 -13.74
C THR A 354 2.56 -1.82 -13.45
N LEU A 355 2.48 -1.01 -14.50
CA LEU A 355 1.99 0.37 -14.47
C LEU A 355 0.67 0.42 -15.26
N GLY A 356 -0.35 1.01 -14.67
CA GLY A 356 -1.70 1.16 -15.22
C GLY A 356 -2.18 2.60 -15.16
N THR A 357 -3.39 2.84 -15.65
CA THR A 357 -4.03 4.16 -15.67
C THR A 357 -4.85 4.39 -14.41
N VAL A 358 -5.40 5.59 -14.20
CA VAL A 358 -6.33 5.86 -13.07
C VAL A 358 -7.61 5.00 -13.10
N PHE A 359 -7.91 4.34 -14.22
CA PHE A 359 -9.02 3.39 -14.33
C PHE A 359 -8.68 1.99 -13.78
N ASP A 360 -7.39 1.71 -13.55
CA ASP A 360 -6.89 0.49 -12.91
C ASP A 360 -6.75 0.63 -11.38
N GLU A 361 -7.07 1.80 -10.80
CA GLU A 361 -7.04 2.03 -9.33
C GLU A 361 -7.97 1.06 -8.61
N GLN A 362 -7.49 0.45 -7.53
CA GLN A 362 -8.32 -0.48 -6.75
C GLN A 362 -9.31 0.30 -5.88
N ILE A 363 -10.60 0.16 -6.19
CA ILE A 363 -11.68 0.76 -5.40
C ILE A 363 -11.99 -0.16 -4.21
N PHE A 364 -11.77 0.35 -3.01
CA PHE A 364 -12.24 -0.24 -1.76
C PHE A 364 -13.51 0.46 -1.32
N ASP A 365 -14.58 -0.31 -1.21
CA ASP A 365 -15.81 0.08 -0.52
C ASP A 365 -15.77 -0.56 0.86
N ASP A 366 -15.62 0.25 1.92
CA ASP A 366 -15.57 -0.21 3.30
C ASP A 366 -16.40 0.69 4.24
N ILE A 367 -16.24 0.51 5.55
CA ILE A 367 -16.98 1.28 6.57
C ILE A 367 -16.33 2.64 6.87
N GLU A 368 -15.15 2.92 6.33
CA GLU A 368 -14.41 4.19 6.47
C GLU A 368 -14.70 5.11 5.28
N GLY A 369 -15.00 4.53 4.11
CA GLY A 369 -15.46 5.28 2.94
C GLY A 369 -15.42 4.48 1.65
N ASP A 370 -15.41 5.22 0.55
CA ASP A 370 -15.08 4.69 -0.78
C ASP A 370 -13.70 5.24 -1.12
N ARG A 371 -12.63 4.44 -0.91
CA ARG A 371 -11.25 4.86 -1.18
C ARG A 371 -10.69 4.21 -2.44
N ARG A 372 -9.73 4.87 -3.07
CA ARG A 372 -9.01 4.37 -4.25
C ARG A 372 -7.54 4.22 -3.95
N GLU A 373 -7.02 3.00 -4.05
CA GLU A 373 -5.61 2.73 -3.87
C GLU A 373 -4.91 2.68 -5.24
N ARG A 374 -4.04 3.66 -5.47
CA ARG A 374 -3.15 3.72 -6.64
C ARG A 374 -1.95 2.76 -6.54
N PHE A 375 -1.66 2.22 -5.36
CA PHE A 375 -0.55 1.30 -5.15
C PHE A 375 -1.04 -0.01 -4.53
N MET A 376 -0.78 -1.12 -5.23
CA MET A 376 -1.12 -2.46 -4.78
C MET A 376 0.15 -3.30 -4.73
N LEU A 377 0.37 -4.02 -3.62
CA LEU A 377 1.41 -5.05 -3.52
C LEU A 377 0.77 -6.39 -3.17
N HIS A 378 0.79 -7.31 -4.12
CA HIS A 378 0.32 -8.67 -3.93
C HIS A 378 1.50 -9.58 -3.62
N TYR A 379 1.38 -10.39 -2.57
CA TYR A 379 2.39 -11.36 -2.15
C TYR A 379 1.81 -12.77 -2.32
N ASN A 380 2.54 -13.64 -3.02
CA ASN A 380 2.14 -15.01 -3.32
C ASN A 380 3.18 -15.99 -2.76
N PHE A 381 2.71 -16.99 -1.99
CA PHE A 381 3.54 -18.01 -1.36
C PHE A 381 3.11 -19.41 -1.82
N PRO A 382 3.53 -19.85 -3.01
CA PRO A 382 3.15 -21.16 -3.52
C PRO A 382 3.82 -22.30 -2.73
N PRO A 383 3.18 -23.48 -2.58
CA PRO A 383 3.73 -24.60 -1.80
C PRO A 383 5.13 -25.07 -2.23
N PHE A 384 5.46 -24.95 -3.53
CA PHE A 384 6.78 -25.31 -4.03
C PHE A 384 7.92 -24.47 -3.43
N ALA A 385 7.65 -23.26 -2.93
CA ALA A 385 8.66 -22.40 -2.31
C ALA A 385 9.25 -22.98 -1.01
N VAL A 386 8.57 -23.95 -0.40
CA VAL A 386 9.07 -24.74 0.73
C VAL A 386 9.31 -26.21 0.38
N GLY A 387 9.06 -26.62 -0.87
CA GLY A 387 9.19 -28.01 -1.34
C GLY A 387 7.97 -28.90 -1.09
N GLU A 388 6.80 -28.31 -0.81
CA GLU A 388 5.59 -29.04 -0.40
C GLU A 388 4.49 -29.04 -1.48
N VAL A 389 3.47 -29.88 -1.26
CA VAL A 389 2.21 -29.86 -2.03
C VAL A 389 1.11 -29.18 -1.21
N GLY A 390 0.27 -28.37 -1.86
CA GLY A 390 -0.76 -27.61 -1.15
C GLY A 390 -1.80 -26.97 -2.07
N ARG A 391 -2.79 -26.30 -1.48
CA ARG A 391 -3.80 -25.56 -2.22
C ARG A 391 -3.21 -24.27 -2.79
N LEU A 392 -3.53 -23.96 -4.05
CA LEU A 392 -3.19 -22.68 -4.66
C LEU A 392 -4.29 -21.65 -4.35
N GLY A 393 -3.89 -20.51 -3.77
CA GLY A 393 -4.78 -19.40 -3.45
C GLY A 393 -4.19 -18.49 -2.37
N THR A 394 -4.65 -17.25 -2.30
CA THR A 394 -4.18 -16.27 -1.30
C THR A 394 -4.85 -16.54 0.05
N GLY A 395 -4.05 -16.91 1.05
CA GLY A 395 -4.48 -17.10 2.43
C GLY A 395 -4.28 -15.86 3.30
N ARG A 396 -4.54 -16.03 4.60
CA ARG A 396 -4.44 -14.96 5.60
C ARG A 396 -2.98 -14.55 5.86
N ARG A 397 -2.00 -15.45 5.66
CA ARG A 397 -0.57 -15.13 5.86
C ARG A 397 -0.03 -14.27 4.73
N GLU A 398 -0.46 -14.58 3.51
CA GLU A 398 -0.07 -13.93 2.28
C GLU A 398 -0.53 -12.47 2.26
N ILE A 399 -1.79 -12.21 2.66
CA ILE A 399 -2.33 -10.85 2.82
C ILE A 399 -1.54 -10.07 3.88
N GLY A 400 -1.24 -10.68 5.03
CA GLY A 400 -0.45 -10.03 6.09
C GLY A 400 1.00 -9.71 5.70
N HIS A 401 1.67 -10.62 4.99
CA HIS A 401 3.01 -10.39 4.46
C HIS A 401 3.01 -9.33 3.34
N GLY A 402 1.98 -9.34 2.49
CA GLY A 402 1.76 -8.35 1.44
C GLY A 402 1.55 -6.95 2.00
N ASP A 403 0.67 -6.78 2.99
CA ASP A 403 0.42 -5.46 3.61
C ASP A 403 1.66 -4.92 4.34
N LEU A 404 2.41 -5.75 5.07
CA LEU A 404 3.69 -5.35 5.67
C LEU A 404 4.66 -4.83 4.60
N ALA A 405 4.80 -5.54 3.48
CA ALA A 405 5.67 -5.10 2.39
C ALA A 405 5.13 -3.84 1.68
N ARG A 406 3.80 -3.72 1.53
CA ARG A 406 3.12 -2.55 0.95
C ARG A 406 3.42 -1.29 1.78
N ARG A 407 3.12 -1.33 3.09
CA ARG A 407 3.41 -0.23 4.04
C ARG A 407 4.89 0.12 4.12
N SER A 408 5.78 -0.86 3.91
CA SER A 408 7.23 -0.62 3.90
C SER A 408 7.71 0.16 2.67
N ILE A 409 7.01 0.05 1.53
CA ILE A 409 7.40 0.60 0.23
C ILE A 409 6.66 1.91 -0.07
N GLU A 410 5.39 2.00 0.30
CA GLU A 410 4.48 3.11 0.01
C GLU A 410 5.03 4.50 0.41
N PRO A 411 5.66 4.71 1.60
CA PRO A 411 6.24 5.99 1.99
C PRO A 411 7.28 6.57 1.02
N MET A 412 7.94 5.73 0.21
CA MET A 412 8.98 6.15 -0.73
C MET A 412 8.46 6.36 -2.16
N LEU A 413 7.18 6.06 -2.42
CA LEU A 413 6.58 6.29 -3.73
C LEU A 413 6.43 7.80 -4.02
N PRO A 414 6.58 8.22 -5.29
CA PRO A 414 6.31 9.59 -5.70
C PRO A 414 4.82 9.95 -5.50
N PRO A 415 4.48 11.23 -5.27
CA PRO A 415 3.09 11.69 -5.24
C PRO A 415 2.42 11.59 -6.63
N LYS A 416 1.09 11.57 -6.68
CA LYS A 416 0.30 11.24 -7.90
C LYS A 416 0.55 12.26 -9.03
N GLU A 417 0.75 13.52 -8.68
CA GLU A 417 0.99 14.63 -9.61
C GLU A 417 2.35 14.52 -10.31
N ARG A 418 3.34 13.91 -9.62
CA ARG A 418 4.68 13.65 -10.16
C ARG A 418 4.74 12.35 -10.96
N PHE A 419 3.93 11.36 -10.59
CA PHE A 419 3.88 10.06 -11.25
C PHE A 419 2.44 9.52 -11.29
N PRO A 420 1.64 9.94 -12.29
CA PRO A 420 0.20 9.66 -12.40
C PRO A 420 -0.08 8.26 -12.97
N TYR A 421 0.57 7.26 -12.38
CA TYR A 421 0.35 5.86 -12.68
C TYR A 421 -0.27 5.16 -11.48
N THR A 422 -1.17 4.24 -11.79
CA THR A 422 -1.50 3.14 -10.88
C THR A 422 -0.34 2.14 -10.93
N ILE A 423 0.13 1.70 -9.77
CA ILE A 423 1.31 0.84 -9.62
C ILE A 423 0.84 -0.47 -8.97
N ARG A 424 1.02 -1.59 -9.68
CA ARG A 424 0.79 -2.92 -9.14
C ARG A 424 2.10 -3.69 -9.09
N VAL A 425 2.52 -4.08 -7.89
CA VAL A 425 3.61 -5.03 -7.68
C VAL A 425 3.04 -6.40 -7.34
N VAL A 426 3.62 -7.44 -7.92
CA VAL A 426 3.38 -8.84 -7.53
C VAL A 426 4.71 -9.44 -7.13
N ALA A 427 4.77 -10.05 -5.96
CA ALA A 427 5.92 -10.76 -5.44
C ALA A 427 5.63 -12.27 -5.38
N GLU A 428 6.23 -13.02 -6.29
CA GLU A 428 6.19 -14.48 -6.30
C GLU A 428 7.38 -14.99 -5.47
N VAL A 429 7.10 -15.66 -4.35
CA VAL A 429 8.15 -16.31 -3.57
C VAL A 429 8.49 -17.65 -4.24
N LEU A 430 9.75 -17.81 -4.62
CA LEU A 430 10.24 -18.98 -5.36
C LEU A 430 10.96 -19.97 -4.44
N GLU A 431 11.63 -19.47 -3.41
CA GLU A 431 12.26 -20.26 -2.34
C GLU A 431 12.06 -19.56 -0.99
N SER A 432 11.96 -20.33 0.10
CA SER A 432 11.79 -19.77 1.45
C SER A 432 12.47 -20.61 2.54
N ASN A 433 13.51 -20.03 3.12
CA ASN A 433 14.10 -20.43 4.40
C ASN A 433 14.38 -19.22 5.29
N GLY A 434 13.32 -18.48 5.64
CA GLY A 434 13.40 -17.30 6.51
C GLY A 434 13.01 -16.01 5.81
N SER A 435 12.19 -15.20 6.47
CA SER A 435 11.50 -13.98 6.02
C SER A 435 11.56 -13.66 4.52
N SER A 436 10.72 -14.35 3.77
CA SER A 436 10.34 -14.01 2.40
C SER A 436 9.62 -12.66 2.30
N SER A 437 8.90 -12.21 3.34
CA SER A 437 8.28 -10.87 3.39
C SER A 437 9.31 -9.73 3.29
N MET A 438 10.48 -9.89 3.93
CA MET A 438 11.56 -8.91 3.82
C MET A 438 12.33 -9.01 2.49
N ALA A 439 12.43 -10.20 1.90
CA ALA A 439 12.92 -10.36 0.53
C ALA A 439 11.96 -9.73 -0.50
N THR A 440 10.64 -9.78 -0.25
CA THR A 440 9.63 -9.05 -1.03
C THR A 440 9.89 -7.56 -1.00
N VAL A 441 10.13 -6.93 0.16
CA VAL A 441 10.48 -5.49 0.22
C VAL A 441 11.68 -5.16 -0.69
N CYS A 442 12.78 -5.91 -0.57
CA CYS A 442 13.99 -5.68 -1.38
C CYS A 442 13.71 -5.82 -2.88
N SER A 443 13.08 -6.93 -3.30
CA SER A 443 12.72 -7.17 -4.70
C SER A 443 11.73 -6.15 -5.26
N SER A 444 10.71 -5.75 -4.48
CA SER A 444 9.75 -4.70 -4.87
C SER A 444 10.43 -3.35 -5.07
N SER A 445 11.32 -2.94 -4.16
CA SER A 445 12.12 -1.71 -4.32
C SER A 445 12.89 -1.71 -5.65
N MET A 446 13.59 -2.81 -5.96
CA MET A 446 14.35 -2.93 -7.20
C MET A 446 13.47 -3.01 -8.45
N SER A 447 12.32 -3.69 -8.38
CA SER A 447 11.38 -3.82 -9.49
C SER A 447 10.70 -2.48 -9.82
N LEU A 448 10.39 -1.66 -8.82
CA LEU A 448 9.89 -0.29 -8.99
C LEU A 448 10.94 0.61 -9.66
N MET A 449 12.18 0.57 -9.19
CA MET A 449 13.29 1.31 -9.79
C MET A 449 13.55 0.88 -11.24
N HIS A 450 13.51 -0.43 -11.54
CA HIS A 450 13.62 -0.94 -12.91
C HIS A 450 12.45 -0.53 -13.81
N ALA A 451 11.24 -0.35 -13.26
CA ALA A 451 10.08 0.13 -14.02
C ALA A 451 10.14 1.63 -14.40
N GLY A 452 11.16 2.36 -13.95
CA GLY A 452 11.25 3.81 -14.12
C GLY A 452 10.30 4.59 -13.20
N VAL A 453 9.82 3.97 -12.10
CA VAL A 453 9.12 4.71 -11.05
C VAL A 453 10.15 5.61 -10.36
N PRO A 454 9.95 6.95 -10.27
CA PRO A 454 10.86 7.87 -9.59
C PRO A 454 10.73 7.72 -8.06
N PHE A 455 11.16 6.56 -7.59
CA PHE A 455 11.18 6.11 -6.20
C PHE A 455 12.20 6.92 -5.41
N THR A 456 11.80 7.45 -4.26
CA THR A 456 12.57 8.51 -3.58
C THR A 456 13.90 7.99 -3.03
N LYS A 457 13.89 6.80 -2.42
CA LYS A 457 15.07 6.08 -1.92
C LYS A 457 14.78 4.57 -1.95
N PRO A 458 15.79 3.70 -2.20
CA PRO A 458 15.60 2.26 -2.07
C PRO A 458 15.27 1.85 -0.62
N VAL A 459 14.45 0.81 -0.49
CA VAL A 459 14.03 0.23 0.80
C VAL A 459 14.48 -1.23 0.87
N ALA A 460 15.14 -1.60 1.96
CA ALA A 460 15.51 -2.99 2.24
C ALA A 460 14.83 -3.49 3.52
N GLY A 461 14.57 -4.80 3.58
CA GLY A 461 14.04 -5.48 4.74
C GLY A 461 15.01 -6.50 5.34
N ILE A 462 15.08 -6.57 6.67
CA ILE A 462 15.77 -7.63 7.41
C ILE A 462 14.84 -8.23 8.47
N ALA A 463 14.95 -9.53 8.68
CA ALA A 463 14.31 -10.22 9.80
C ALA A 463 15.36 -10.63 10.83
N MET A 464 14.97 -10.51 12.09
CA MET A 464 15.83 -10.55 13.25
C MET A 464 15.20 -11.45 14.30
N GLY A 465 16.01 -12.14 15.09
CA GLY A 465 15.54 -13.01 16.17
C GLY A 465 16.24 -12.74 17.49
N LEU A 466 15.66 -13.23 18.57
CA LEU A 466 16.25 -13.28 19.91
C LEU A 466 16.18 -14.71 20.44
N VAL A 467 17.25 -15.16 21.10
CA VAL A 467 17.26 -16.35 21.95
C VAL A 467 17.75 -15.92 23.33
N THR A 468 17.09 -16.35 24.41
CA THR A 468 17.42 -16.02 25.79
C THR A 468 17.20 -17.20 26.76
N ASP A 469 17.92 -17.23 27.87
CA ASP A 469 17.70 -18.14 29.01
C ASP A 469 17.40 -17.38 30.31
N ASP A 470 16.79 -16.20 30.17
CA ASP A 470 16.58 -15.14 31.18
C ASP A 470 17.87 -14.52 31.74
N THR A 471 19.02 -15.20 31.67
CA THR A 471 20.32 -14.71 32.16
C THR A 471 21.25 -14.22 31.06
N ARG A 472 21.17 -14.82 29.87
CA ARG A 472 21.96 -14.55 28.68
C ARG A 472 21.03 -14.39 27.48
N TYR A 473 21.42 -13.59 26.50
CA TYR A 473 20.70 -13.47 25.24
C TYR A 473 21.63 -13.36 24.04
N ALA A 474 21.12 -13.74 22.87
CA ALA A 474 21.76 -13.60 21.57
C ALA A 474 20.76 -13.00 20.56
N VAL A 475 21.17 -11.95 19.86
CA VAL A 475 20.38 -11.34 18.77
C VAL A 475 20.88 -11.88 17.43
N LEU A 476 19.97 -12.39 16.62
CA LEU A 476 20.26 -13.05 15.34
C LEU A 476 19.90 -12.13 14.17
N SER A 477 20.85 -11.87 13.27
CA SER A 477 20.61 -11.21 11.98
C SER A 477 20.17 -12.20 10.92
N ASP A 478 19.20 -11.83 10.09
CA ASP A 478 18.75 -12.61 8.93
C ASP A 478 18.43 -14.07 9.30
N ILE A 479 17.38 -14.24 10.10
CA ILE A 479 16.95 -15.52 10.65
C ILE A 479 16.43 -16.50 9.59
N LEU A 480 16.73 -17.78 9.80
CA LEU A 480 16.17 -18.91 9.06
C LEU A 480 14.77 -19.28 9.54
N GLY A 481 14.07 -20.17 8.81
CA GLY A 481 12.78 -20.70 9.26
C GLY A 481 12.88 -21.48 10.58
N ASP A 482 13.95 -22.25 10.75
CA ASP A 482 14.23 -23.00 11.98
C ASP A 482 14.43 -22.02 13.17
N GLU A 483 15.19 -20.93 12.96
CA GLU A 483 15.47 -19.92 14.00
C GLU A 483 14.24 -19.08 14.35
N ASP A 484 13.36 -18.79 13.38
CA ASP A 484 12.06 -18.15 13.57
C ASP A 484 11.13 -18.99 14.44
N HIS A 485 11.11 -20.32 14.25
CA HIS A 485 10.31 -21.21 15.09
C HIS A 485 10.82 -21.24 16.54
N LEU A 486 12.15 -21.37 16.71
CA LEU A 486 12.83 -21.62 17.99
C LEU A 486 13.14 -20.35 18.82
N GLY A 487 13.10 -19.16 18.20
CA GLY A 487 13.41 -17.89 18.86
C GLY A 487 12.29 -17.38 19.78
N ASP A 488 12.68 -16.61 20.80
CA ASP A 488 11.80 -16.03 21.83
C ASP A 488 11.15 -14.71 21.42
N MET A 489 11.75 -14.03 20.44
CA MET A 489 11.21 -12.87 19.76
C MET A 489 11.68 -12.94 18.30
N ASP A 490 10.78 -12.63 17.38
CA ASP A 490 11.08 -12.45 15.96
C ASP A 490 10.53 -11.10 15.49
N PHE A 491 11.35 -10.31 14.81
CA PHE A 491 10.93 -9.01 14.31
C PHE A 491 11.51 -8.70 12.93
N LYS A 492 10.79 -7.88 12.18
CA LYS A 492 11.01 -7.57 10.78
C LYS A 492 11.08 -6.05 10.66
N VAL A 493 12.19 -5.55 10.13
CA VAL A 493 12.43 -4.11 9.97
C VAL A 493 12.72 -3.83 8.50
N ALA A 494 11.87 -3.02 7.90
CA ALA A 494 12.09 -2.45 6.58
C ALA A 494 12.39 -0.95 6.70
N GLY A 495 13.18 -0.42 5.77
CA GLY A 495 13.54 0.99 5.79
C GLY A 495 14.59 1.38 4.76
N THR A 496 14.85 2.67 4.71
CA THR A 496 15.91 3.27 3.92
C THR A 496 17.22 3.31 4.73
N LYS A 497 18.22 4.03 4.21
CA LYS A 497 19.41 4.42 4.97
C LYS A 497 19.13 5.42 6.10
N ASP A 498 18.08 6.23 5.98
CA ASP A 498 17.81 7.37 6.86
C ASP A 498 16.82 7.01 8.00
N GLY A 499 15.92 6.04 7.78
CA GLY A 499 14.99 5.56 8.82
C GLY A 499 14.26 4.26 8.47
N ILE A 500 13.42 3.83 9.40
CA ILE A 500 12.47 2.71 9.28
C ILE A 500 11.27 3.17 8.43
N THR A 501 10.72 2.26 7.63
CA THR A 501 9.45 2.46 6.91
C THR A 501 8.39 1.39 7.24
N GLY A 502 8.80 0.20 7.67
CA GLY A 502 7.90 -0.87 8.11
C GLY A 502 8.47 -1.62 9.31
N PHE A 503 7.61 -1.96 10.28
CA PHE A 503 8.01 -2.66 11.50
C PHE A 503 6.95 -3.67 11.92
N GLN A 504 7.37 -4.90 12.20
CA GLN A 504 6.52 -5.96 12.75
C GLN A 504 7.33 -6.76 13.76
N MET A 505 6.79 -7.01 14.95
CA MET A 505 7.44 -7.77 16.02
C MET A 505 6.44 -8.73 16.66
N ASP A 506 6.90 -9.94 16.96
CA ASP A 506 6.21 -10.96 17.75
C ASP A 506 7.16 -11.38 18.89
N ILE A 507 6.67 -11.39 20.12
CA ILE A 507 7.41 -11.82 21.32
C ILE A 507 6.65 -13.00 21.94
N LYS A 508 7.34 -14.11 22.16
CA LYS A 508 6.81 -15.37 22.69
C LYS A 508 7.09 -15.56 24.19
N ILE A 509 7.95 -14.72 24.77
CA ILE A 509 8.26 -14.67 26.21
C ILE A 509 7.50 -13.53 26.91
N SER A 510 7.58 -13.50 28.25
CA SER A 510 6.81 -12.56 29.08
C SER A 510 7.15 -11.08 28.86
N SER A 511 8.40 -10.74 28.56
CA SER A 511 8.84 -9.38 28.23
C SER A 511 10.22 -9.36 27.56
N VAL A 512 10.52 -8.28 26.84
CA VAL A 512 11.86 -7.94 26.36
C VAL A 512 12.24 -6.56 26.90
N SER A 513 13.47 -6.42 27.42
CA SER A 513 13.93 -5.14 27.96
C SER A 513 14.22 -4.12 26.85
N THR A 514 14.03 -2.85 27.18
CA THR A 514 14.26 -1.72 26.26
C THR A 514 15.72 -1.65 25.78
N GLU A 515 16.67 -2.13 26.59
CA GLU A 515 18.08 -2.23 26.22
C GLU A 515 18.32 -3.31 25.15
N ILE A 516 17.71 -4.49 25.31
CA ILE A 516 17.78 -5.58 24.32
C ILE A 516 17.15 -5.12 23.01
N LEU A 517 15.98 -4.48 23.06
CA LEU A 517 15.31 -3.94 21.89
C LEU A 517 16.17 -2.89 21.16
N ARG A 518 16.82 -1.97 21.89
CA ARG A 518 17.74 -0.97 21.30
C ARG A 518 18.93 -1.62 20.62
N LYS A 519 19.57 -2.62 21.23
CA LYS A 519 20.67 -3.38 20.64
C LYS A 519 20.23 -4.14 19.39
N ALA A 520 19.04 -4.74 19.44
CA ALA A 520 18.49 -5.49 18.32
C ALA A 520 18.15 -4.60 17.13
N LEU A 521 17.61 -3.40 17.37
CA LEU A 521 17.35 -2.39 16.33
C LEU A 521 18.63 -1.82 15.71
N ASP A 522 19.70 -1.60 16.48
CA ASP A 522 21.01 -1.22 15.93
C ASP A 522 21.58 -2.31 15.01
N GLN A 523 21.57 -3.56 15.46
CA GLN A 523 22.03 -4.70 14.64
C GLN A 523 21.18 -4.84 13.38
N ALA A 524 19.86 -4.64 13.48
CA ALA A 524 18.94 -4.61 12.34
C ALA A 524 19.28 -3.47 11.37
N LYS A 525 19.60 -2.26 11.86
CA LYS A 525 20.03 -1.11 11.05
C LYS A 525 21.32 -1.41 10.30
N ARG A 526 22.35 -1.94 10.98
CA ARG A 526 23.61 -2.35 10.35
C ARG A 526 23.37 -3.40 9.25
N GLY A 527 22.50 -4.36 9.51
CA GLY A 527 22.11 -5.36 8.52
C GLY A 527 21.30 -4.82 7.33
N ARG A 528 20.35 -3.92 7.58
CA ARG A 528 19.56 -3.22 6.54
C ARG A 528 20.45 -2.42 5.60
N LEU A 529 21.40 -1.67 6.14
CA LEU A 529 22.40 -0.91 5.38
C LEU A 529 23.31 -1.83 4.55
N HIS A 530 23.71 -2.98 5.08
CA HIS A 530 24.48 -3.98 4.33
C HIS A 530 23.69 -4.50 3.11
N ILE A 531 22.40 -4.83 3.28
CA ILE A 531 21.53 -5.29 2.19
C ILE A 531 21.35 -4.19 1.13
N LEU A 532 21.08 -2.95 1.54
CA LEU A 532 21.00 -1.80 0.62
C LEU A 532 22.28 -1.65 -0.22
N SER A 533 23.45 -1.73 0.41
CA SER A 533 24.75 -1.63 -0.29
C SER A 533 25.02 -2.74 -1.32
N ILE A 534 24.25 -3.83 -1.29
CA ILE A 534 24.29 -4.90 -2.30
C ILE A 534 23.27 -4.62 -3.41
N MET A 535 22.05 -4.20 -3.06
CA MET A 535 21.02 -3.78 -4.03
C MET A 535 21.49 -2.62 -4.91
N GLU A 536 22.14 -1.61 -4.32
CA GLU A 536 22.71 -0.44 -5.01
C GLU A 536 23.74 -0.80 -6.09
N LYS A 537 24.42 -1.96 -5.97
CA LYS A 537 25.36 -2.45 -7.00
C LYS A 537 24.67 -2.96 -8.27
N THR A 538 23.41 -3.39 -8.16
CA THR A 538 22.59 -3.81 -9.30
C THR A 538 21.76 -2.65 -9.83
N ILE A 539 21.19 -1.81 -8.95
CA ILE A 539 20.42 -0.62 -9.33
C ILE A 539 20.55 0.49 -8.27
N ALA A 540 21.36 1.51 -8.55
CA ALA A 540 21.60 2.63 -7.64
C ALA A 540 20.49 3.69 -7.70
N GLU A 541 19.95 3.95 -8.90
CA GLU A 541 18.91 4.95 -9.17
C GLU A 541 17.81 4.32 -10.03
N PRO A 542 16.56 4.84 -10.00
CA PRO A 542 15.52 4.43 -10.95
C PRO A 542 15.95 4.60 -12.41
N GLN A 543 15.44 3.74 -13.29
CA GLN A 543 15.62 3.88 -14.73
C GLN A 543 15.08 5.24 -15.20
N SER A 544 15.85 5.93 -16.05
CA SER A 544 15.49 7.27 -16.55
C SER A 544 14.29 7.27 -17.49
N GLU A 545 14.03 6.13 -18.14
CA GLU A 545 12.91 5.91 -19.04
C GLU A 545 11.99 4.81 -18.48
N ILE A 546 10.68 5.00 -18.63
CA ILE A 546 9.67 3.99 -18.32
C ILE A 546 9.69 2.94 -19.43
N SER A 547 9.46 1.66 -19.08
CA SER A 547 9.37 0.55 -20.03
C SER A 547 8.49 0.88 -21.25
N PRO A 548 8.91 0.56 -22.49
CA PRO A 548 8.16 0.84 -23.72
C PRO A 548 6.85 0.04 -23.84
N TYR A 549 6.59 -0.89 -22.91
CA TYR A 549 5.32 -1.62 -22.82
C TYR A 549 4.33 -0.98 -21.85
N ALA A 550 4.75 -0.02 -21.03
CA ALA A 550 3.86 0.73 -20.16
C ALA A 550 2.98 1.71 -20.96
N PRO A 551 1.78 2.05 -20.46
CA PRO A 551 0.99 3.13 -21.01
C PRO A 551 1.82 4.42 -21.05
N GLN A 552 1.84 5.12 -22.19
CA GLN A 552 2.40 6.45 -22.29
C GLN A 552 1.44 7.45 -21.64
N VAL A 553 1.94 8.28 -20.74
CA VAL A 553 1.13 9.28 -20.03
C VAL A 553 1.61 10.68 -20.32
N ILE A 554 0.65 11.56 -20.67
CA ILE A 554 0.89 12.96 -20.95
C ILE A 554 -0.10 13.80 -20.15
N ASN A 555 0.46 14.75 -19.40
CA ASN A 555 -0.30 15.66 -18.57
C ASN A 555 -0.39 17.03 -19.23
N ALA A 556 -1.50 17.74 -18.98
CA ALA A 556 -1.62 19.17 -19.22
C ALA A 556 -2.56 19.78 -18.17
N ARG A 557 -2.64 21.12 -18.12
CA ARG A 557 -3.71 21.81 -17.40
C ARG A 557 -4.68 22.45 -18.38
N ILE A 558 -5.95 22.36 -18.01
CA ILE A 558 -7.09 23.03 -18.63
C ILE A 558 -7.67 23.97 -17.58
N ASP A 559 -8.27 25.07 -18.02
CA ASP A 559 -9.08 25.94 -17.18
C ASP A 559 -10.34 25.19 -16.67
N PRO A 560 -10.59 25.10 -15.34
CA PRO A 560 -11.75 24.40 -14.79
C PRO A 560 -13.10 24.81 -15.42
N GLU A 561 -13.26 26.09 -15.78
CA GLU A 561 -14.50 26.58 -16.41
C GLU A 561 -14.73 25.98 -17.81
N LYS A 562 -13.67 25.48 -18.46
CA LYS A 562 -13.67 24.94 -19.83
C LYS A 562 -13.77 23.42 -19.89
N ILE A 563 -13.69 22.71 -18.76
CA ILE A 563 -13.84 21.24 -18.69
C ILE A 563 -15.12 20.77 -19.39
N GLY A 564 -16.25 21.49 -19.18
CA GLY A 564 -17.53 21.17 -19.78
C GLY A 564 -17.54 21.17 -21.32
N LEU A 565 -16.68 21.96 -21.97
CA LEU A 565 -16.54 21.99 -23.44
C LEU A 565 -15.84 20.73 -23.97
N VAL A 566 -14.82 20.26 -23.24
CA VAL A 566 -14.02 19.08 -23.59
C VAL A 566 -14.79 17.78 -23.34
N ILE A 567 -15.52 17.68 -22.22
CA ILE A 567 -16.39 16.54 -21.93
C ILE A 567 -17.57 16.51 -22.91
N GLY A 568 -18.21 17.67 -23.12
CA GLY A 568 -19.40 17.81 -23.96
C GLY A 568 -20.65 17.13 -23.37
N PRO A 569 -21.82 17.28 -24.04
CA PRO A 569 -23.07 16.72 -23.55
C PRO A 569 -22.97 15.20 -23.33
N ALA A 570 -23.27 14.74 -22.11
CA ALA A 570 -23.19 13.33 -21.68
C ALA A 570 -21.83 12.63 -21.96
N GLY A 571 -20.73 13.40 -21.99
CA GLY A 571 -19.39 12.87 -22.27
C GLY A 571 -19.17 12.49 -23.74
N LYS A 572 -19.98 13.01 -24.68
CA LYS A 572 -19.87 12.67 -26.10
C LYS A 572 -18.55 13.09 -26.72
N ASN A 573 -18.04 14.28 -26.38
CA ASN A 573 -16.82 14.82 -26.99
C ASN A 573 -15.59 14.03 -26.52
N ILE A 574 -15.46 13.83 -25.20
CA ILE A 574 -14.35 13.07 -24.63
C ILE A 574 -14.34 11.60 -25.10
N LYS A 575 -15.50 10.95 -25.23
CA LYS A 575 -15.60 9.60 -25.82
C LYS A 575 -15.15 9.57 -27.28
N ALA A 576 -15.59 10.52 -28.09
CA ALA A 576 -15.18 10.61 -29.50
C ALA A 576 -13.69 10.89 -29.67
N LEU A 577 -13.08 11.68 -28.77
CA LEU A 577 -11.63 11.89 -28.73
C LEU A 577 -10.87 10.62 -28.33
N SER A 578 -11.30 9.95 -27.26
CA SER A 578 -10.74 8.67 -26.82
C SER A 578 -10.75 7.62 -27.93
N GLU A 579 -11.89 7.45 -28.60
CA GLU A 579 -12.06 6.49 -29.70
C GLU A 579 -11.25 6.87 -30.95
N LYS A 580 -11.22 8.16 -31.33
CA LYS A 580 -10.49 8.65 -32.52
C LYS A 580 -8.98 8.43 -32.41
N TYR A 581 -8.42 8.51 -31.21
CA TYR A 581 -6.96 8.43 -30.98
C TYR A 581 -6.52 7.14 -30.25
N ASP A 582 -7.42 6.20 -29.94
CA ASP A 582 -7.14 4.98 -29.13
C ASP A 582 -6.43 5.31 -27.80
N VAL A 583 -6.94 6.33 -27.10
CA VAL A 583 -6.45 6.81 -25.80
C VAL A 583 -7.52 6.74 -24.71
N GLN A 584 -7.11 6.68 -23.46
CA GLN A 584 -7.97 6.98 -22.31
C GLN A 584 -7.69 8.41 -21.86
N ILE A 585 -8.73 9.17 -21.52
CA ILE A 585 -8.63 10.56 -21.08
C ILE A 585 -9.28 10.69 -19.71
N ASN A 586 -8.54 11.22 -18.75
CA ASN A 586 -9.03 11.67 -17.44
C ASN A 586 -8.91 13.19 -17.34
N ILE A 587 -9.92 13.84 -16.77
CA ILE A 587 -9.89 15.27 -16.45
C ILE A 587 -10.42 15.40 -15.02
N ASP A 588 -9.55 15.81 -14.10
CA ASP A 588 -9.90 16.05 -12.71
C ASP A 588 -10.60 17.41 -12.55
N GLU A 589 -11.34 17.61 -11.46
CA GLU A 589 -12.16 18.82 -11.24
C GLU A 589 -11.34 20.12 -11.14
N ASP A 590 -10.05 20.02 -10.80
CA ASP A 590 -9.09 21.14 -10.77
C ASP A 590 -8.53 21.51 -12.17
N GLY A 591 -8.97 20.82 -13.23
CA GLY A 591 -8.52 21.01 -14.59
C GLY A 591 -7.27 20.21 -14.97
N TYR A 592 -6.81 19.26 -14.14
CA TYR A 592 -5.71 18.38 -14.49
C TYR A 592 -6.12 17.36 -15.57
N LEU A 593 -5.60 17.54 -16.80
CA LEU A 593 -5.80 16.61 -17.92
C LEU A 593 -4.70 15.55 -17.87
N THR A 594 -5.09 14.27 -17.86
CA THR A 594 -4.18 13.14 -18.08
C THR A 594 -4.65 12.32 -19.28
N VAL A 595 -3.78 12.14 -20.28
CA VAL A 595 -4.03 11.30 -21.46
C VAL A 595 -3.12 10.08 -21.43
N TYR A 596 -3.72 8.89 -21.53
CA TYR A 596 -3.03 7.60 -21.55
C TYR A 596 -3.16 6.96 -22.93
N GLY A 597 -2.06 6.50 -23.53
CA GLY A 597 -2.09 5.80 -24.82
C GLY A 597 -1.02 4.72 -24.94
N LYS A 598 -1.12 3.89 -25.99
CA LYS A 598 -0.13 2.84 -26.27
C LYS A 598 1.12 3.40 -26.96
N ASP A 599 0.96 4.47 -27.72
CA ASP A 599 2.03 5.10 -28.49
C ASP A 599 2.08 6.62 -28.25
N GLN A 600 3.29 7.17 -28.33
CA GLN A 600 3.52 8.58 -28.08
C GLN A 600 2.75 9.48 -29.06
N LYS A 601 2.70 9.13 -30.36
CA LYS A 601 2.14 9.99 -31.41
C LYS A 601 0.65 10.21 -31.23
N SER A 602 -0.11 9.15 -30.94
CA SER A 602 -1.56 9.24 -30.69
C SER A 602 -1.86 10.01 -29.41
N THR A 603 -1.09 9.75 -28.34
CA THR A 603 -1.24 10.44 -27.05
C THR A 603 -0.97 11.95 -27.16
N TYR A 604 0.09 12.37 -27.87
CA TYR A 604 0.37 13.78 -28.15
C TYR A 604 -0.74 14.40 -29.02
N SER A 605 -1.20 13.70 -30.06
CA SER A 605 -2.26 14.17 -30.96
C SER A 605 -3.60 14.38 -30.24
N ALA A 606 -3.92 13.53 -29.27
CA ALA A 606 -5.10 13.65 -28.43
C ALA A 606 -4.99 14.85 -27.47
N ARG A 607 -3.85 15.02 -26.78
CA ARG A 607 -3.60 16.21 -25.96
C ARG A 607 -3.76 17.49 -26.77
N ASP A 608 -3.13 17.57 -27.94
CA ASP A 608 -3.13 18.79 -28.76
C ASP A 608 -4.51 19.10 -29.33
N ALA A 609 -5.31 18.07 -29.65
CA ALA A 609 -6.72 18.25 -30.00
C ALA A 609 -7.56 18.79 -28.83
N ILE A 610 -7.33 18.31 -27.60
CA ILE A 610 -8.02 18.79 -26.40
C ILE A 610 -7.63 20.23 -26.08
N LEU A 611 -6.34 20.55 -26.09
CA LEU A 611 -5.83 21.90 -25.86
C LEU A 611 -6.37 22.88 -26.92
N GLY A 612 -6.43 22.48 -28.19
CA GLY A 612 -7.03 23.28 -29.26
C GLY A 612 -8.53 23.57 -29.07
N MET A 613 -9.28 22.73 -28.34
CA MET A 613 -10.70 22.98 -28.03
C MET A 613 -10.91 24.02 -26.91
N VAL A 614 -9.89 24.26 -26.08
CA VAL A 614 -9.93 25.21 -24.95
C VAL A 614 -9.04 26.44 -25.18
N GLU A 615 -8.20 26.43 -26.21
CA GLU A 615 -7.43 27.57 -26.68
C GLU A 615 -8.38 28.73 -27.01
N GLU A 616 -8.03 29.92 -26.53
CA GLU A 616 -8.78 31.13 -26.86
C GLU A 616 -8.19 31.82 -28.10
N PRO A 617 -9.05 32.43 -28.94
CA PRO A 617 -8.61 33.20 -30.09
C PRO A 617 -7.93 34.51 -29.63
N GLU A 618 -6.59 34.55 -29.65
CA GLU A 618 -5.78 35.69 -29.23
C GLU A 618 -5.69 36.76 -30.33
N VAL A 619 -6.06 38.01 -29.98
CA VAL A 619 -5.98 39.14 -30.92
C VAL A 619 -4.54 39.41 -31.32
N GLY A 620 -4.27 39.42 -32.62
CA GLY A 620 -2.95 39.59 -33.21
C GLY A 620 -2.25 38.29 -33.62
N LYS A 621 -2.71 37.12 -33.18
CA LYS A 621 -2.15 35.80 -33.54
C LYS A 621 -2.56 35.38 -34.95
N ILE A 622 -1.68 34.66 -35.63
CA ILE A 622 -1.90 34.12 -36.98
C ILE A 622 -2.24 32.64 -36.85
N TYR A 623 -3.39 32.25 -37.40
CA TYR A 623 -3.92 30.90 -37.42
C TYR A 623 -3.92 30.34 -38.85
N ASN A 624 -3.73 29.03 -39.01
CA ASN A 624 -4.00 28.33 -40.27
C ASN A 624 -5.48 27.90 -40.25
N GLY A 625 -6.36 28.74 -40.79
CA GLY A 625 -7.80 28.52 -40.72
C GLY A 625 -8.35 27.82 -41.97
N THR A 626 -9.38 26.97 -41.80
CA THR A 626 -10.05 26.28 -42.90
C THR A 626 -11.32 27.01 -43.31
N VAL A 627 -11.49 27.33 -44.59
CA VAL A 627 -12.70 27.97 -45.13
C VAL A 627 -13.89 27.01 -45.02
N LYS A 628 -14.90 27.36 -44.22
CA LYS A 628 -16.11 26.54 -44.02
C LYS A 628 -17.23 26.87 -44.98
N ARG A 629 -17.44 28.16 -45.23
CA ARG A 629 -18.54 28.68 -46.04
C ARG A 629 -18.16 30.02 -46.65
N ILE A 630 -18.47 30.19 -47.94
CA ILE A 630 -18.19 31.43 -48.68
C ILE A 630 -19.49 32.21 -48.88
N MET A 631 -19.46 33.52 -48.64
CA MET A 631 -20.54 34.46 -48.86
C MET A 631 -20.05 35.60 -49.76
N ASP A 632 -20.97 36.31 -50.43
CA ASP A 632 -20.63 37.40 -51.36
C ASP A 632 -19.78 38.52 -50.72
N PHE A 633 -19.89 38.71 -49.40
CA PHE A 633 -19.18 39.73 -48.63
C PHE A 633 -17.94 39.22 -47.87
N GLY A 634 -17.65 37.92 -47.87
CA GLY A 634 -16.51 37.35 -47.14
C GLY A 634 -16.55 35.84 -46.95
N ALA A 635 -15.46 35.28 -46.44
CA ALA A 635 -15.36 33.87 -46.07
C ALA A 635 -15.46 33.70 -44.55
N PHE A 636 -16.23 32.71 -44.09
CA PHE A 636 -16.12 32.24 -42.70
C PHE A 636 -15.07 31.14 -42.63
N ILE A 637 -14.13 31.33 -41.71
CA ILE A 637 -12.93 30.51 -41.59
C ILE A 637 -12.86 30.01 -40.16
N GLU A 638 -12.83 28.68 -39.99
CA GLU A 638 -12.61 28.05 -38.70
C GLU A 638 -11.12 28.18 -38.34
N ILE A 639 -10.81 28.95 -37.29
CA ILE A 639 -9.43 29.16 -36.81
C ILE A 639 -9.05 28.24 -35.65
N LEU A 640 -10.06 27.80 -34.88
CA LEU A 640 -9.99 26.86 -33.78
C LEU A 640 -11.29 26.01 -33.82
N PRO A 641 -11.30 24.75 -33.32
CA PRO A 641 -12.46 23.87 -33.35
C PRO A 641 -13.76 24.54 -32.86
N GLY A 642 -14.75 24.69 -33.73
CA GLY A 642 -16.04 25.33 -33.39
C GLY A 642 -15.99 26.86 -33.28
N ARG A 643 -14.87 27.52 -33.60
CA ARG A 643 -14.70 28.98 -33.60
C ARG A 643 -14.46 29.49 -35.02
N GLU A 644 -15.54 29.94 -35.66
CA GLU A 644 -15.48 30.61 -36.96
C GLU A 644 -15.28 32.13 -36.81
N GLY A 645 -14.37 32.69 -37.61
CA GLY A 645 -14.27 34.14 -37.81
C GLY A 645 -14.60 34.55 -39.24
N LEU A 646 -15.06 35.79 -39.41
CA LEU A 646 -15.37 36.36 -40.72
C LEU A 646 -14.15 37.10 -41.27
N CYS A 647 -13.64 36.65 -42.42
CA CYS A 647 -12.70 37.39 -43.24
C CYS A 647 -13.48 38.13 -44.35
N HIS A 648 -13.70 39.43 -44.15
CA HIS A 648 -14.42 40.27 -45.12
C HIS A 648 -13.66 40.38 -46.45
N ILE A 649 -14.36 40.55 -47.57
CA ILE A 649 -13.76 40.64 -48.93
C ILE A 649 -12.68 41.73 -49.07
N SER A 650 -12.77 42.81 -48.29
CA SER A 650 -11.75 43.87 -48.26
C SER A 650 -10.49 43.53 -47.44
N LYS A 651 -10.48 42.41 -46.69
CA LYS A 651 -9.37 41.94 -45.85
C LYS A 651 -8.76 40.62 -46.37
N LEU A 652 -9.08 40.23 -47.60
CA LEU A 652 -8.69 38.94 -48.21
C LEU A 652 -7.45 39.02 -49.12
N SER A 653 -7.17 40.16 -49.75
CA SER A 653 -5.99 40.38 -50.59
C SER A 653 -5.65 41.88 -50.66
N LYS A 654 -4.40 42.21 -51.01
CA LYS A 654 -3.96 43.57 -51.37
C LYS A 654 -4.63 44.10 -52.64
N GLU A 655 -5.03 43.21 -53.55
CA GLU A 655 -5.64 43.58 -54.83
C GLU A 655 -7.18 43.75 -54.71
N HIS A 656 -7.82 44.24 -55.77
CA HIS A 656 -9.29 44.31 -55.82
C HIS A 656 -9.85 42.95 -56.23
N VAL A 657 -10.84 42.46 -55.48
CA VAL A 657 -11.42 41.13 -55.65
C VAL A 657 -12.92 41.33 -55.78
N ASP A 658 -13.47 41.03 -56.97
CA ASP A 658 -14.89 41.21 -57.25
C ASP A 658 -15.75 40.11 -56.61
N LYS A 659 -15.20 38.91 -56.41
CA LYS A 659 -15.87 37.79 -55.73
C LYS A 659 -14.90 36.95 -54.89
N VAL A 660 -15.35 36.54 -53.70
CA VAL A 660 -14.58 35.67 -52.80
C VAL A 660 -14.30 34.29 -53.43
N SER A 661 -15.22 33.80 -54.28
CA SER A 661 -15.12 32.54 -55.03
C SER A 661 -13.92 32.45 -55.98
N ASP A 662 -13.35 33.60 -56.35
CA ASP A 662 -12.29 33.66 -57.37
C ASP A 662 -10.91 33.46 -56.72
N LEU A 663 -10.85 33.49 -55.38
CA LEU A 663 -9.64 33.42 -54.57
C LEU A 663 -9.65 32.27 -53.54
N LEU A 664 -10.82 31.82 -53.11
CA LEU A 664 -11.00 30.75 -52.12
C LEU A 664 -12.07 29.76 -52.56
N LYS A 665 -11.90 28.51 -52.14
CA LYS A 665 -12.89 27.43 -52.18
C LYS A 665 -13.20 26.94 -50.76
N GLU A 666 -14.38 26.37 -50.58
CA GLU A 666 -14.74 25.70 -49.34
C GLU A 666 -13.81 24.48 -49.13
N GLY A 667 -13.18 24.41 -47.96
CA GLY A 667 -12.13 23.46 -47.63
C GLY A 667 -10.69 23.97 -47.79
N ASP A 668 -10.45 25.15 -48.39
CA ASP A 668 -9.09 25.70 -48.49
C ASP A 668 -8.54 26.10 -47.10
N ILE A 669 -7.24 25.89 -46.89
CA ILE A 669 -6.52 26.27 -45.66
C ILE A 669 -5.72 27.55 -45.94
N ILE A 670 -6.02 28.63 -45.22
CA ILE A 670 -5.35 29.92 -45.39
C ILE A 670 -4.87 30.53 -44.07
N LYS A 671 -3.78 31.30 -44.17
CA LYS A 671 -3.20 32.02 -43.02
C LYS A 671 -3.97 33.30 -42.75
N VAL A 672 -4.58 33.38 -41.57
CA VAL A 672 -5.40 34.50 -41.14
C VAL A 672 -4.97 35.03 -39.79
N LYS A 673 -4.84 36.34 -39.66
CA LYS A 673 -4.61 37.04 -38.40
C LYS A 673 -5.94 37.42 -37.78
N LEU A 674 -6.12 37.15 -36.48
CA LEU A 674 -7.24 37.70 -35.73
C LEU A 674 -6.98 39.19 -35.46
N MET A 675 -7.86 40.06 -35.94
CA MET A 675 -7.67 41.52 -35.85
C MET A 675 -8.33 42.12 -34.61
N GLU A 676 -9.50 41.61 -34.25
CA GLU A 676 -10.33 42.10 -33.14
C GLU A 676 -11.41 41.07 -32.80
N ILE A 677 -11.96 41.16 -31.59
CA ILE A 677 -13.19 40.49 -31.17
C ILE A 677 -14.22 41.58 -30.93
N ASP A 678 -15.30 41.57 -31.72
CA ASP A 678 -16.39 42.55 -31.62
C ASP A 678 -17.17 42.39 -30.29
N HIS A 679 -17.90 43.43 -29.89
CA HIS A 679 -18.71 43.48 -28.67
C HIS A 679 -19.78 42.37 -28.59
N LEU A 680 -20.12 41.76 -29.73
CA LEU A 680 -21.02 40.61 -29.86
C LEU A 680 -20.28 39.24 -29.85
N GLY A 681 -19.00 39.21 -29.48
CA GLY A 681 -18.16 38.00 -29.43
C GLY A 681 -17.77 37.45 -30.81
N ARG A 682 -17.85 38.27 -31.87
CA ARG A 682 -17.57 37.85 -33.25
C ARG A 682 -16.10 38.07 -33.59
N LEU A 683 -15.49 37.06 -34.21
CA LEU A 683 -14.07 37.05 -34.56
C LEU A 683 -13.86 37.67 -35.96
N ASN A 684 -13.13 38.80 -36.02
CA ASN A 684 -12.85 39.48 -37.28
C ASN A 684 -11.44 39.15 -37.78
N LEU A 685 -11.35 38.56 -38.96
CA LEU A 685 -10.11 38.03 -39.55
C LEU A 685 -9.59 38.91 -40.69
N ALA A 686 -8.28 38.83 -40.94
CA ALA A 686 -7.64 39.32 -42.15
C ALA A 686 -6.66 38.25 -42.67
N ALA A 687 -6.63 38.02 -43.98
CA ALA A 687 -5.62 37.19 -44.61
C ALA A 687 -4.23 37.83 -44.47
N VAL A 688 -3.19 37.04 -44.23
CA VAL A 688 -1.81 37.56 -44.08
C VAL A 688 -1.36 38.31 -45.34
N ASP A 689 -1.81 37.88 -46.52
CA ASP A 689 -1.50 38.51 -47.81
C ASP A 689 -2.14 39.90 -47.98
N ALA A 690 -3.14 40.26 -47.15
CA ALA A 690 -3.76 41.59 -47.09
C ALA A 690 -3.06 42.56 -46.11
N LEU A 691 -2.04 42.10 -45.38
CA LEU A 691 -1.33 42.90 -44.36
C LEU A 691 -0.04 43.53 -44.89
N ASP A 692 0.33 44.68 -44.34
CA ASP A 692 1.62 45.34 -44.54
C ASP A 692 2.74 44.75 -43.64
N ASP A 693 3.98 45.22 -43.81
CA ASP A 693 5.15 44.79 -43.04
C ASP A 693 5.05 45.11 -41.53
N LYS A 694 4.04 45.87 -41.10
CA LYS A 694 3.72 46.18 -39.70
C LYS A 694 2.51 45.40 -39.18
N GLY A 695 1.94 44.51 -40.00
CA GLY A 695 0.80 43.68 -39.64
C GLY A 695 -0.53 44.43 -39.53
N GLN A 696 -0.66 45.58 -40.20
CA GLN A 696 -1.90 46.34 -40.38
C GLN A 696 -2.49 46.09 -41.78
N ILE A 697 -3.77 46.39 -42.00
CA ILE A 697 -4.41 46.25 -43.31
C ILE A 697 -3.81 47.29 -44.26
N ALA A 698 -3.25 46.85 -45.39
CA ALA A 698 -2.64 47.74 -46.36
C ALA A 698 -3.66 48.77 -46.89
N GLN A 699 -3.33 50.06 -46.84
CA GLN A 699 -4.21 51.12 -47.34
C GLN A 699 -4.39 51.01 -48.86
N ARG A 700 -5.66 51.02 -49.31
CA ARG A 700 -6.00 51.05 -50.74
C ARG A 700 -5.90 52.48 -51.28
N ASP A 701 -5.13 52.68 -52.34
CA ASP A 701 -5.05 53.95 -53.07
C ASP A 701 -6.40 54.35 -53.68
N ALA A 702 -7.04 55.37 -53.11
CA ALA A 702 -8.28 55.93 -53.63
C ALA A 702 -8.00 56.83 -54.85
N ARG A 703 -8.31 56.35 -56.06
CA ARG A 703 -8.21 57.18 -57.28
C ARG A 703 -9.30 58.26 -57.30
N ARG A 704 -8.87 59.51 -57.43
CA ARG A 704 -9.69 60.73 -57.55
C ARG A 704 -10.82 60.61 -58.58
N ASN A 705 -11.96 61.23 -58.28
CA ASN A 705 -13.06 61.40 -59.23
C ASN A 705 -13.78 62.75 -58.98
N ASP A 706 -13.15 63.87 -59.37
CA ASP A 706 -13.73 65.21 -59.25
C ASP A 706 -14.47 65.61 -60.55
N ARG A 707 -15.74 66.02 -60.41
CA ARG A 707 -16.49 66.76 -61.44
C ARG A 707 -16.60 68.23 -61.02
N PRO A 708 -16.33 69.21 -61.90
CA PRO A 708 -16.33 70.62 -61.52
C PRO A 708 -17.74 71.24 -61.58
N SER A 709 -18.03 72.14 -60.64
CA SER A 709 -19.18 73.05 -60.70
C SER A 709 -18.78 74.40 -61.29
N ASP A 710 -19.60 74.93 -62.20
CA ASP A 710 -19.32 76.11 -63.03
C ASP A 710 -19.76 77.43 -62.38
N ARG A 711 -18.91 78.48 -62.46
CA ARG A 711 -19.27 79.90 -62.71
C ARG A 711 -18.06 80.86 -62.64
N GLN A 712 -17.73 81.45 -63.81
CA GLN A 712 -17.44 82.88 -64.12
C GLN A 712 -16.75 83.79 -63.06
N ARG A 713 -15.83 84.72 -63.40
CA ARG A 713 -15.60 85.45 -64.67
C ARG A 713 -14.22 86.17 -64.71
N ASP A 714 -13.86 86.72 -65.87
CA ASP A 714 -12.65 87.52 -66.16
C ASP A 714 -12.32 88.68 -65.19
N MET A 715 -11.04 88.91 -64.90
CA MET A 715 -10.21 89.93 -65.60
C MET A 715 -8.74 90.02 -65.11
N ARG A 716 -7.89 90.64 -65.94
CA ARG A 716 -6.42 90.58 -65.98
C ARG A 716 -5.64 91.30 -64.86
N SER A 717 -4.48 90.69 -64.54
CA SER A 717 -3.11 91.24 -64.42
C SER A 717 -2.40 91.50 -63.05
N SER A 718 -1.42 90.60 -62.80
CA SER A 718 0.00 90.81 -62.43
C SER A 718 0.51 91.00 -60.98
N ARG A 719 1.21 89.95 -60.50
CA ARG A 719 2.40 89.90 -59.58
C ARG A 719 2.17 90.33 -58.10
N ARG A 720 2.78 89.70 -57.09
CA ARG A 720 4.01 88.88 -56.98
C ARG A 720 3.91 87.82 -55.85
N ASP A 721 4.76 86.79 -55.89
CA ASP A 721 4.65 85.54 -55.11
C ASP A 721 5.17 85.56 -53.64
N SER A 722 4.74 84.59 -52.83
CA SER A 722 5.28 84.27 -51.49
C SER A 722 5.19 82.77 -51.15
N HIS A 723 5.85 82.38 -50.05
CA HIS A 723 6.23 81.02 -49.65
C HIS A 723 5.86 80.78 -48.15
N TRP A 724 6.06 79.56 -47.62
CA TRP A 724 5.51 79.09 -46.32
C TRP A 724 3.97 78.98 -46.36
N ASP A 725 3.27 78.12 -45.64
CA ASP A 725 3.63 77.18 -44.56
C ASP A 725 3.05 75.79 -44.94
N ARG A 726 3.45 74.66 -44.35
CA ARG A 726 4.30 74.41 -43.19
C ARG A 726 5.04 73.07 -43.37
#